data_AF-A0A450RYK6-F1
#
_entry.id   AF-A0A450RYK6-F1
#
_cell.length_a   1.000
_cell.length_b   1.000
_cell.length_c   1.000
_cell.angle_alpha   90.00
_cell.angle_beta   90.00
_cell.angle_gamma   90.00
#
_symmetry.space_group_name_H-M   'P 1'
#
loop_
_entity.id
_entity.type
_entity.pdbx_description
1 polymer ?
#
loop_
_entity_poly.entity_id
_entity_poly.type
_entity_poly.pdbx_seq_one_letter_code
_entity_poly.pdbx_strand_id
1 'polypeptide(L)'
;MTDKAFKYKAFISYSHQADQELATSIQESLQILAKPWYRQRVFEIFRDQTNLSVAPDLWGTIIEALSQSEYLILMCSPKAAESEWVPREVDWWLEHRDIDTIALVLTEGEITWNDDSRDFGTETSALVSNLYGRYRRIPLYLDFRKIRRSGRFGLEDHEFGEIIRPLAAKLHGKTVGEMFGEINRRHRQQMRWTLSALALILLFLMGTIGFYVQSTLTQKTARANSLAFTSEVLRETDPVRAFRVAAEAHGIRADNEQASDVLFKAAYQAEEGFLLWRKRLGDTGDSVAVSPDDFPHGPLIAVGMDDGKVHILDPSGGSRMVMEHEGMIDAIAFRPGPQPELLVATENETLLYPLNAQGLPDVEKAEPLPRLSRVREAIFSSDGTMLLLGCEDGKTRIHFTDGTPHILLPGGSVIALSADGSTIAVADGKEVVVYDNRGAEQEKRTGFSDIQALAVSPDNNLLAVGFHDGHIWLIDRKEDAMTELRGHEMGVYSLAFSPDGRFLASASDDSRALVWDRQGKIVKTLYHPSIPGTEVQSPAGMSESNQLNQAVFFPSGDRVATVLLDGSVAVWFLGQDFQPLKHFPSTVNTTTFSSDGRRIISACADGTVHITESFGTKGPLAVRVLQEQGVEYAAFTPDGQGFIACDEAGMLTYFDAAGTRIWQVKAHDDEVQSCVWSPDGNTILTAGLDGKAKLWQPDGKHIRTIAPPLEPGAEWLPKLWSAEFSPDGKTLITGSDDGFAGLWKLDGTLLRRFHHGSQILTAQFDARGRHLLTVDGGNDRTARIRDSTGNTLANLPHPDEEVLNNGALSPDGKRVATVTSEGILRIL
;
A
#
# COMPACT_ATOMS: atom_id res chain seq x y z
N MET A 1 -63.50 -60.49 0.78
CA MET A 1 -64.06 -60.43 -0.59
C MET A 1 -62.88 -60.35 -1.54
N THR A 2 -62.81 -61.27 -2.50
CA THR A 2 -61.72 -61.38 -3.48
C THR A 2 -61.55 -60.07 -4.24
N ASP A 3 -60.38 -59.45 -4.10
CA ASP A 3 -59.99 -58.22 -4.79
C ASP A 3 -59.89 -58.53 -6.29
N LYS A 4 -61.00 -58.36 -7.02
CA LYS A 4 -61.00 -58.48 -8.48
C LYS A 4 -60.13 -57.33 -8.99
N ALA A 5 -58.89 -57.63 -9.36
CA ALA A 5 -58.02 -56.66 -10.01
C ALA A 5 -58.66 -56.27 -11.36
N PHE A 6 -59.32 -55.11 -11.41
CA PHE A 6 -59.77 -54.52 -12.67
C PHE A 6 -58.54 -54.20 -13.53
N LYS A 7 -58.63 -54.50 -14.83
CA LYS A 7 -57.56 -54.17 -15.78
C LYS A 7 -57.51 -52.66 -16.01
N TYR A 8 -58.68 -52.03 -16.11
CA TYR A 8 -58.83 -50.60 -16.32
C TYR A 8 -59.40 -49.92 -15.08
N LYS A 9 -58.88 -48.74 -14.77
CA LYS A 9 -59.39 -47.96 -13.64
C LYS A 9 -60.72 -47.29 -13.96
N ALA A 10 -60.89 -46.86 -15.20
CA ALA A 10 -62.13 -46.29 -15.68
C ALA A 10 -62.33 -46.58 -17.17
N PHE A 11 -63.58 -46.66 -17.58
CA PHE A 11 -64.03 -46.61 -18.98
C PHE A 11 -64.60 -45.23 -19.27
N ILE A 12 -64.20 -44.59 -20.38
CA ILE A 12 -64.80 -43.31 -20.81
C ILE A 12 -65.85 -43.58 -21.88
N SER A 13 -67.11 -43.31 -21.55
CA SER A 13 -68.25 -43.33 -22.47
C SER A 13 -68.54 -41.92 -22.99
N TYR A 14 -68.54 -41.73 -24.31
CA TYR A 14 -68.65 -40.41 -24.92
C TYR A 14 -69.16 -40.46 -26.37
N SER A 15 -69.60 -39.31 -26.90
CA SER A 15 -69.91 -39.17 -28.33
C SER A 15 -68.67 -38.75 -29.13
N HIS A 16 -68.24 -39.57 -30.09
CA HIS A 16 -67.09 -39.25 -30.95
C HIS A 16 -67.24 -37.91 -31.68
N GLN A 17 -68.45 -37.58 -32.16
CA GLN A 17 -68.69 -36.34 -32.90
C GLN A 17 -68.63 -35.08 -32.03
N ALA A 18 -68.75 -35.21 -30.71
CA ALA A 18 -68.91 -34.08 -29.81
C ALA A 18 -67.77 -33.93 -28.80
N ASP A 19 -67.20 -35.03 -28.30
CA ASP A 19 -66.42 -35.02 -27.07
C ASP A 19 -65.00 -35.60 -27.23
N GLN A 20 -64.58 -35.95 -28.45
CA GLN A 20 -63.35 -36.71 -28.71
C GLN A 20 -62.07 -36.03 -28.21
N GLU A 21 -61.88 -34.73 -28.50
CA GLU A 21 -60.67 -34.00 -28.07
C GLU A 21 -60.59 -33.92 -26.55
N LEU A 22 -61.69 -33.51 -25.90
CA LEU A 22 -61.76 -33.38 -24.45
C LEU A 22 -61.62 -34.73 -23.73
N ALA A 23 -62.24 -35.79 -24.26
CA ALA A 23 -62.09 -37.15 -23.73
C ALA A 23 -60.64 -37.63 -23.81
N THR A 24 -59.91 -37.29 -24.88
CA THR A 24 -58.48 -37.60 -25.03
C THR A 24 -57.66 -36.91 -23.95
N SER A 25 -57.85 -35.60 -23.77
CA SER A 25 -57.10 -34.84 -22.77
C SER A 25 -57.43 -35.23 -21.34
N ILE A 26 -58.68 -35.61 -21.05
CA ILE A 26 -59.07 -36.15 -19.74
C ILE A 26 -58.37 -37.49 -19.50
N GLN A 27 -58.35 -38.39 -20.50
CA GLN A 27 -57.65 -39.68 -20.40
C GLN A 27 -56.16 -39.49 -20.07
N GLU A 28 -55.45 -38.69 -20.86
CA GLU A 28 -54.01 -38.44 -20.69
C GLU A 28 -53.71 -37.78 -19.34
N SER A 29 -54.48 -36.76 -18.98
CA SER A 29 -54.28 -36.02 -17.73
C SER A 29 -54.53 -36.87 -16.50
N LEU A 30 -55.56 -37.72 -16.52
CA LEU A 30 -55.81 -38.66 -15.44
C LEU A 30 -54.70 -39.71 -15.36
N GLN A 31 -54.18 -40.22 -16.48
CA GLN A 31 -53.04 -41.16 -16.47
C GLN A 31 -51.76 -40.53 -15.90
N ILE A 32 -51.54 -39.23 -16.09
CA ILE A 32 -50.41 -38.49 -15.52
C ILE A 32 -50.62 -38.26 -14.02
N LEU A 33 -51.77 -37.68 -13.63
CA LEU A 33 -52.10 -37.39 -12.23
C LEU A 33 -52.18 -38.64 -11.37
N ALA A 34 -52.47 -39.79 -11.99
CA ALA A 34 -52.65 -41.03 -11.28
C ALA A 34 -51.33 -41.77 -10.98
N LYS A 35 -50.17 -41.25 -11.38
CA LYS A 35 -48.85 -41.82 -11.04
C LYS A 35 -48.44 -41.44 -9.61
N PRO A 36 -48.34 -42.39 -8.66
CA PRO A 36 -47.59 -42.14 -7.43
C PRO A 36 -46.11 -41.99 -7.82
N TRP A 37 -45.43 -40.93 -7.37
CA TRP A 37 -44.04 -40.64 -7.79
C TRP A 37 -43.02 -41.77 -7.50
N TYR A 38 -43.40 -42.80 -6.74
CA TYR A 38 -42.57 -43.95 -6.37
C TYR A 38 -43.07 -45.32 -6.87
N ARG A 39 -44.15 -45.41 -7.68
CA ARG A 39 -44.59 -46.68 -8.31
C ARG A 39 -45.03 -46.50 -9.76
N GLN A 40 -44.58 -47.41 -10.64
CA GLN A 40 -44.84 -47.38 -12.09
C GLN A 40 -46.20 -47.90 -12.55
N ARG A 41 -47.13 -48.32 -11.66
CA ARG A 41 -48.44 -48.78 -12.14
C ARG A 41 -49.29 -47.59 -12.58
N VAL A 42 -49.31 -47.37 -13.89
CA VAL A 42 -50.21 -46.47 -14.61
C VAL A 42 -51.63 -47.01 -14.43
N PHE A 43 -52.57 -46.17 -14.04
CA PHE A 43 -53.98 -46.52 -14.15
C PHE A 43 -54.34 -46.48 -15.63
N GLU A 44 -54.53 -47.64 -16.25
CA GLU A 44 -55.02 -47.67 -17.62
C GLU A 44 -56.48 -47.23 -17.62
N ILE A 45 -56.77 -46.13 -18.30
CA ILE A 45 -58.14 -45.67 -18.54
C ILE A 45 -58.48 -46.09 -19.96
N PHE A 46 -59.51 -46.92 -20.09
CA PHE A 46 -59.98 -47.37 -21.38
C PHE A 46 -60.84 -46.27 -22.01
N ARG A 47 -60.57 -45.99 -23.27
CA ARG A 47 -61.37 -45.12 -24.12
C ARG A 47 -61.49 -45.82 -25.45
N ASP A 48 -62.70 -45.92 -25.98
CA ASP A 48 -62.89 -46.47 -27.31
C ASP A 48 -62.24 -45.54 -28.36
N GLN A 49 -61.22 -46.01 -29.06
CA GLN A 49 -60.55 -45.29 -30.14
C GLN A 49 -60.91 -45.96 -31.46
N THR A 50 -62.17 -45.95 -31.84
CA THR A 50 -62.59 -46.58 -33.09
C THR A 50 -62.34 -45.65 -34.29
N ASN A 51 -61.20 -45.86 -34.95
CA ASN A 51 -61.10 -45.72 -36.41
C ASN A 51 -61.46 -47.08 -37.06
N LEU A 52 -62.62 -47.64 -36.67
CA LEU A 52 -62.98 -49.06 -36.81
C LEU A 52 -64.34 -49.16 -37.50
N SER A 53 -64.32 -49.18 -38.83
CA SER A 53 -65.49 -49.38 -39.67
C SER A 53 -65.67 -50.84 -40.15
N VAL A 54 -64.92 -51.84 -39.65
CA VAL A 54 -64.99 -53.22 -40.20
C VAL A 54 -64.66 -54.36 -39.21
N ALA A 55 -65.26 -54.41 -38.01
CA ALA A 55 -65.16 -55.60 -37.12
C ALA A 55 -66.56 -56.15 -36.74
N PRO A 56 -66.87 -57.46 -36.95
CA PRO A 56 -68.21 -58.01 -36.73
C PRO A 56 -68.67 -58.16 -35.27
N ASP A 57 -67.79 -57.95 -34.28
CA ASP A 57 -68.07 -58.14 -32.84
C ASP A 57 -67.59 -56.95 -31.99
N LEU A 58 -67.99 -55.74 -32.39
CA LEU A 58 -67.65 -54.49 -31.70
C LEU A 58 -68.23 -54.45 -30.27
N TRP A 59 -69.47 -54.93 -30.10
CA TRP A 59 -70.16 -54.90 -28.82
C TRP A 59 -69.55 -55.86 -27.79
N GLY A 60 -69.05 -57.04 -28.22
CA GLY A 60 -68.34 -57.96 -27.34
C GLY A 60 -67.08 -57.34 -26.72
N THR A 61 -66.33 -56.55 -27.51
CA THR A 61 -65.11 -55.86 -27.04
C THR A 61 -65.44 -54.75 -26.04
N ILE A 62 -66.52 -53.99 -26.28
CA ILE A 62 -66.98 -52.94 -25.36
C ILE A 62 -67.46 -53.55 -24.04
N ILE A 63 -68.24 -54.64 -24.08
CA ILE A 63 -68.65 -55.36 -22.87
C ILE A 63 -67.44 -55.90 -22.10
N GLU A 64 -66.45 -56.46 -22.79
CA GLU A 64 -65.23 -56.94 -22.15
C GLU A 64 -64.51 -55.80 -21.41
N ALA A 65 -64.31 -54.66 -22.07
CA ALA A 65 -63.68 -53.47 -21.49
C ALA A 65 -64.48 -52.88 -20.33
N LEU A 66 -65.81 -52.79 -20.44
CA LEU A 66 -66.71 -52.35 -19.36
C LEU A 66 -66.63 -53.31 -18.16
N SER A 67 -66.61 -54.62 -18.41
CA SER A 67 -66.50 -55.63 -17.35
C SER A 67 -65.17 -55.58 -16.59
N GLN A 68 -64.11 -55.15 -17.26
CA GLN A 68 -62.76 -55.02 -16.73
C GLN A 68 -62.46 -53.61 -16.16
N SER A 69 -63.44 -52.71 -16.14
CA SER A 69 -63.32 -51.35 -15.63
C SER A 69 -63.95 -51.18 -14.24
N GLU A 70 -63.33 -50.37 -13.39
CA GLU A 70 -63.81 -50.11 -12.03
C GLU A 70 -64.83 -48.95 -11.97
N TYR A 71 -64.58 -47.87 -12.72
CA TYR A 71 -65.47 -46.70 -12.82
C TYR A 71 -65.94 -46.46 -14.26
N LEU A 72 -67.09 -45.81 -14.42
CA LEU A 72 -67.56 -45.30 -15.71
C LEU A 72 -67.50 -43.77 -15.70
N ILE A 73 -66.68 -43.19 -16.56
CA ILE A 73 -66.65 -41.74 -16.81
C ILE A 73 -67.59 -41.46 -17.97
N LEU A 74 -68.73 -40.85 -17.67
CA LEU A 74 -69.75 -40.54 -18.67
C LEU A 74 -69.64 -39.08 -19.09
N MET A 75 -69.30 -38.85 -20.35
CA MET A 75 -69.29 -37.52 -20.95
C MET A 75 -70.72 -37.13 -21.35
N CYS A 76 -71.22 -36.08 -20.72
CA CYS A 76 -72.60 -35.64 -20.80
C CYS A 76 -72.70 -34.45 -21.75
N SER A 77 -73.31 -34.67 -22.91
CA SER A 77 -73.66 -33.66 -23.92
C SER A 77 -74.97 -34.08 -24.62
N PRO A 78 -75.72 -33.15 -25.24
CA PRO A 78 -76.93 -33.52 -26.00
C PRO A 78 -76.65 -34.58 -27.08
N LYS A 79 -75.50 -34.48 -27.74
CA LYS A 79 -75.05 -35.46 -28.75
C LYS A 79 -74.62 -36.81 -28.14
N ALA A 80 -74.18 -36.84 -26.89
CA ALA A 80 -73.93 -38.09 -26.17
C ALA A 80 -75.24 -38.74 -25.71
N ALA A 81 -76.23 -37.93 -25.31
CA ALA A 81 -77.56 -38.41 -24.93
C ALA A 81 -78.30 -39.05 -26.12
N GLU A 82 -78.13 -38.52 -27.33
CA GLU A 82 -78.71 -39.03 -28.59
C GLU A 82 -77.87 -40.13 -29.28
N SER A 83 -76.70 -40.48 -28.73
CA SER A 83 -75.82 -41.51 -29.32
C SER A 83 -76.48 -42.88 -29.27
N GLU A 84 -76.23 -43.73 -30.27
CA GLU A 84 -76.72 -45.12 -30.26
C GLU A 84 -76.02 -45.97 -29.18
N TRP A 85 -74.76 -45.65 -28.86
CA TRP A 85 -73.90 -46.50 -28.02
C TRP A 85 -73.90 -46.10 -26.54
N VAL A 86 -73.87 -44.79 -26.24
CA VAL A 86 -73.77 -44.28 -24.86
C VAL A 86 -74.92 -44.78 -23.95
N PRO A 87 -76.21 -44.74 -24.37
CA PRO A 87 -77.29 -45.30 -23.57
C PRO A 87 -77.16 -46.81 -23.31
N ARG A 88 -76.67 -47.58 -24.30
CA ARG A 88 -76.46 -49.03 -24.15
C ARG A 88 -75.34 -49.36 -23.17
N GLU A 89 -74.26 -48.59 -23.19
CA GLU A 89 -73.15 -48.74 -22.23
C GLU A 89 -73.61 -48.41 -20.80
N VAL A 90 -74.43 -47.36 -20.65
CA VAL A 90 -75.03 -46.98 -19.37
C VAL A 90 -76.02 -48.03 -18.87
N ASP A 91 -76.90 -48.57 -19.72
CA ASP A 91 -77.82 -49.65 -19.35
C ASP A 91 -77.06 -50.88 -18.85
N TRP A 92 -76.06 -51.31 -19.61
CA TRP A 92 -75.20 -52.42 -19.21
C TRP A 92 -74.54 -52.14 -17.85
N TRP A 93 -74.04 -50.93 -17.63
CA TRP A 93 -73.39 -50.57 -16.37
C TRP A 93 -74.37 -50.62 -15.19
N LEU A 94 -75.57 -50.06 -15.34
CA LEU A 94 -76.59 -50.05 -14.28
C LEU A 94 -77.11 -51.45 -13.93
N GLU A 95 -77.11 -52.38 -14.89
CA GLU A 95 -77.46 -53.78 -14.64
C GLU A 95 -76.39 -54.56 -13.85
N HIS A 96 -75.12 -54.15 -13.96
CA HIS A 96 -73.98 -54.93 -13.48
C HIS A 96 -73.12 -54.23 -12.41
N ARG A 97 -73.35 -52.94 -12.13
CA ARG A 97 -72.53 -52.08 -11.25
C ARG A 97 -73.39 -51.08 -10.51
N ASP A 98 -72.82 -50.54 -9.43
CA ASP A 98 -73.45 -49.50 -8.63
C ASP A 98 -73.39 -48.14 -9.35
N ILE A 99 -74.49 -47.39 -9.31
CA ILE A 99 -74.61 -46.07 -9.91
C ILE A 99 -73.58 -45.06 -9.36
N ASP A 100 -73.13 -45.20 -8.11
CA ASP A 100 -72.16 -44.30 -7.49
C ASP A 100 -70.75 -44.41 -8.14
N THR A 101 -70.50 -45.48 -8.91
CA THR A 101 -69.28 -45.69 -9.70
C THR A 101 -69.29 -44.94 -11.04
N ILE A 102 -70.38 -44.24 -11.36
CA ILE A 102 -70.45 -43.35 -12.51
C ILE A 102 -69.92 -41.96 -12.10
N ALA A 103 -69.02 -41.41 -12.90
CA ALA A 103 -68.53 -40.05 -12.81
C ALA A 103 -69.06 -39.25 -13.99
N LEU A 104 -69.97 -38.32 -13.71
CA LEU A 104 -70.59 -37.47 -14.73
C LEU A 104 -69.67 -36.30 -15.07
N VAL A 105 -69.42 -36.09 -16.35
CA VAL A 105 -68.60 -35.00 -16.86
C VAL A 105 -69.43 -34.19 -17.85
N LEU A 106 -69.94 -33.04 -17.42
CA LEU A 106 -70.76 -32.16 -18.26
C LEU A 106 -69.87 -31.41 -19.25
N THR A 107 -69.97 -31.76 -20.53
CA THR A 107 -69.17 -31.16 -21.59
C THR A 107 -69.95 -30.11 -22.38
N GLU A 108 -71.26 -30.30 -22.56
CA GLU A 108 -72.15 -29.38 -23.29
C GLU A 108 -73.61 -29.57 -22.82
N GLY A 109 -74.49 -28.58 -23.04
CA GLY A 109 -75.88 -28.62 -22.57
C GLY A 109 -76.04 -28.26 -21.10
N GLU A 110 -77.18 -28.64 -20.53
CA GLU A 110 -77.56 -28.35 -19.14
C GLU A 110 -77.97 -29.64 -18.41
N ILE A 111 -77.61 -29.70 -17.13
CA ILE A 111 -78.11 -30.69 -16.16
C ILE A 111 -78.83 -29.92 -15.07
N THR A 112 -80.13 -30.15 -14.94
CA THR A 112 -80.95 -29.55 -13.90
C THR A 112 -81.44 -30.63 -12.95
N TRP A 113 -81.46 -30.35 -11.66
CA TRP A 113 -81.96 -31.27 -10.65
C TRP A 113 -83.23 -30.68 -10.05
N ASN A 114 -84.29 -31.48 -10.00
CA ASN A 114 -85.53 -31.10 -9.36
C ASN A 114 -85.62 -31.79 -7.99
N ASP A 115 -85.50 -31.00 -6.93
CA ASP A 115 -85.54 -31.49 -5.55
C ASP A 115 -86.89 -32.10 -5.16
N ASP A 116 -87.98 -31.64 -5.77
CA ASP A 116 -89.34 -32.13 -5.48
C ASP A 116 -89.57 -33.54 -6.05
N SER A 117 -89.09 -33.80 -7.28
CA SER A 117 -89.15 -35.14 -7.89
C SER A 117 -87.96 -36.04 -7.52
N ARG A 118 -86.94 -35.49 -6.86
CA ARG A 118 -85.64 -36.14 -6.57
C ARG A 118 -85.05 -36.81 -7.82
N ASP A 119 -85.15 -36.12 -8.95
CA ASP A 119 -84.67 -36.60 -10.23
C ASP A 119 -84.26 -35.42 -11.12
N PHE A 120 -83.65 -35.73 -12.26
CA PHE A 120 -83.27 -34.70 -13.23
C PHE A 120 -84.50 -33.99 -13.82
N GLY A 121 -84.42 -32.65 -13.91
CA GLY A 121 -85.49 -31.80 -14.42
C GLY A 121 -85.68 -31.92 -15.92
N THR A 122 -86.85 -31.52 -16.43
CA THR A 122 -87.21 -31.57 -17.85
C THR A 122 -86.35 -30.69 -18.75
N GLU A 123 -85.58 -29.76 -18.19
CA GLU A 123 -84.65 -28.89 -18.91
C GLU A 123 -83.26 -29.53 -19.09
N THR A 124 -83.05 -30.73 -18.52
CA THR A 124 -81.80 -31.49 -18.68
C THR A 124 -81.68 -32.01 -20.10
N SER A 125 -80.68 -31.50 -20.81
CA SER A 125 -80.41 -31.85 -22.22
C SER A 125 -79.19 -32.73 -22.41
N ALA A 126 -78.32 -32.86 -21.40
CA ALA A 126 -77.00 -33.48 -21.53
C ALA A 126 -76.90 -34.93 -21.03
N LEU A 127 -77.98 -35.49 -20.44
CA LEU A 127 -77.99 -36.83 -19.84
C LEU A 127 -78.85 -37.81 -20.63
N VAL A 128 -78.39 -39.06 -20.72
CA VAL A 128 -79.19 -40.16 -21.25
C VAL A 128 -80.42 -40.43 -20.39
N SER A 129 -81.55 -40.76 -21.03
CA SER A 129 -82.83 -41.03 -20.35
C SER A 129 -82.75 -42.16 -19.33
N ASN A 130 -81.81 -43.09 -19.50
CA ASN A 130 -81.68 -44.29 -18.66
C ASN A 130 -81.19 -44.00 -17.23
N LEU A 131 -80.67 -42.79 -16.99
CA LEU A 131 -80.22 -42.35 -15.65
C LEU A 131 -81.34 -41.68 -14.83
N TYR A 132 -82.47 -41.33 -15.46
CA TYR A 132 -83.59 -40.72 -14.76
C TYR A 132 -84.22 -41.74 -13.81
N GLY A 133 -84.51 -41.30 -12.59
CA GLY A 133 -85.10 -42.09 -11.50
C GLY A 133 -84.12 -43.04 -10.81
N ARG A 134 -82.82 -42.98 -11.14
CA ARG A 134 -81.80 -43.89 -10.62
C ARG A 134 -80.99 -43.30 -9.46
N TYR A 135 -80.82 -41.99 -9.40
CA TYR A 135 -80.11 -41.33 -8.31
C TYR A 135 -81.05 -40.96 -7.15
N ARG A 136 -80.56 -41.04 -5.90
CA ARG A 136 -81.33 -40.65 -4.70
C ARG A 136 -81.10 -39.19 -4.28
N ARG A 137 -80.05 -38.56 -4.81
CA ARG A 137 -79.59 -37.19 -4.56
C ARG A 137 -78.85 -36.72 -5.81
N ILE A 138 -78.69 -35.41 -5.98
CA ILE A 138 -77.93 -34.85 -7.11
C ILE A 138 -76.52 -35.49 -7.14
N PRO A 139 -76.13 -36.14 -8.25
CA PRO A 139 -74.79 -36.69 -8.38
C PRO A 139 -73.78 -35.56 -8.58
N LEU A 140 -72.58 -35.75 -8.03
CA LEU A 140 -71.47 -34.85 -8.31
C LEU A 140 -71.08 -35.00 -9.78
N TYR A 141 -71.30 -33.96 -10.57
CA TYR A 141 -70.82 -33.85 -11.93
C TYR A 141 -69.76 -32.75 -12.05
N LEU A 142 -68.83 -32.94 -12.97
CA LEU A 142 -67.75 -31.99 -13.22
C LEU A 142 -68.10 -31.16 -14.45
N ASP A 143 -68.16 -29.83 -14.29
CA ASP A 143 -68.51 -28.92 -15.38
C ASP A 143 -67.28 -28.53 -16.20
N PHE A 144 -67.16 -29.10 -17.39
CA PHE A 144 -66.10 -28.81 -18.36
C PHE A 144 -66.55 -27.85 -19.47
N ARG A 145 -67.76 -27.27 -19.41
CA ARG A 145 -68.29 -26.41 -20.49
C ARG A 145 -67.41 -25.18 -20.74
N LYS A 146 -66.87 -24.60 -19.68
CA LYS A 146 -65.97 -23.43 -19.77
C LYS A 146 -64.63 -23.80 -20.41
N ILE A 147 -64.06 -24.95 -20.04
CA ILE A 147 -62.84 -25.52 -20.62
C ILE A 147 -63.07 -25.81 -22.12
N ARG A 148 -64.20 -26.42 -22.46
CA ARG A 148 -64.57 -26.71 -23.85
C ARG A 148 -64.61 -25.44 -24.70
N ARG A 149 -65.16 -24.33 -24.17
CA ARG A 149 -65.18 -23.03 -24.85
C ARG A 149 -63.79 -22.39 -24.97
N SER A 150 -62.89 -22.61 -24.00
CA SER A 150 -61.55 -22.04 -24.03
C SER A 150 -60.59 -22.77 -24.99
N GLY A 151 -60.90 -24.03 -25.35
CA GLY A 151 -60.10 -24.87 -26.24
C GLY A 151 -58.73 -25.27 -25.68
N ARG A 152 -58.46 -24.96 -24.40
CA ARG A 152 -57.19 -25.25 -23.72
C ARG A 152 -57.33 -26.52 -22.90
N PHE A 153 -56.84 -27.62 -23.45
CA PHE A 153 -56.93 -28.94 -22.81
C PHE A 153 -55.55 -29.37 -22.31
N GLY A 154 -55.41 -29.65 -21.01
CA GLY A 154 -54.18 -30.17 -20.42
C GLY A 154 -53.87 -29.63 -19.02
N LEU A 155 -52.98 -30.33 -18.31
CA LEU A 155 -52.60 -29.99 -16.92
C LEU A 155 -51.82 -28.68 -16.77
N GLU A 156 -51.32 -28.12 -17.88
CA GLU A 156 -50.65 -26.81 -17.90
C GLU A 156 -51.64 -25.65 -17.70
N ASP A 157 -52.91 -25.84 -18.10
CA ASP A 157 -53.97 -24.88 -17.84
C ASP A 157 -54.50 -25.05 -16.41
N HIS A 158 -54.42 -23.97 -15.63
CA HIS A 158 -54.82 -23.99 -14.22
C HIS A 158 -56.30 -24.34 -14.03
N GLU A 159 -57.17 -23.88 -14.92
CA GLU A 159 -58.62 -24.11 -14.82
C GLU A 159 -58.98 -25.55 -15.18
N PHE A 160 -58.32 -26.13 -16.20
CA PHE A 160 -58.40 -27.56 -16.50
C PHE A 160 -57.90 -28.42 -15.34
N GLY A 161 -56.73 -28.08 -14.79
CA GLY A 161 -56.10 -28.79 -13.68
C GLY A 161 -56.96 -28.82 -12.41
N GLU A 162 -57.59 -27.71 -12.05
CA GLU A 162 -58.48 -27.62 -10.88
C GLU A 162 -59.74 -28.49 -11.04
N ILE A 163 -60.33 -28.53 -12.23
CA ILE A 163 -61.59 -29.28 -12.47
C ILE A 163 -61.33 -30.79 -12.54
N ILE A 164 -60.18 -31.23 -13.03
CA ILE A 164 -59.86 -32.66 -13.18
C ILE A 164 -59.31 -33.31 -11.91
N ARG A 165 -58.73 -32.55 -10.98
CA ARG A 165 -58.18 -33.05 -9.70
C ARG A 165 -59.22 -33.78 -8.83
N PRO A 166 -60.45 -33.29 -8.65
CA PRO A 166 -61.52 -34.03 -7.97
C PRO A 166 -61.85 -35.36 -8.64
N LEU A 167 -61.79 -35.44 -9.98
CA LEU A 167 -62.00 -36.69 -10.72
C LEU A 167 -60.91 -37.70 -10.41
N ALA A 168 -59.64 -37.26 -10.50
CA ALA A 168 -58.49 -38.09 -10.16
C ALA A 168 -58.58 -38.59 -8.70
N ALA A 169 -58.89 -37.68 -7.77
CA ALA A 169 -59.08 -38.01 -6.36
C ALA A 169 -60.19 -39.06 -6.14
N LYS A 170 -61.35 -38.91 -6.80
CA LYS A 170 -62.46 -39.88 -6.76
C LYS A 170 -62.03 -41.25 -7.27
N LEU A 171 -61.36 -41.32 -8.42
CA LEU A 171 -60.85 -42.58 -8.98
C LEU A 171 -59.83 -43.26 -8.04
N HIS A 172 -59.04 -42.48 -7.30
CA HIS A 172 -58.09 -43.01 -6.32
C HIS A 172 -58.71 -43.37 -4.96
N GLY A 173 -59.97 -43.05 -4.71
CA GLY A 173 -60.61 -43.20 -3.41
C GLY A 173 -59.96 -42.34 -2.31
N LYS A 174 -59.37 -41.19 -2.66
CA LYS A 174 -58.69 -40.27 -1.74
C LYS A 174 -59.28 -38.86 -1.84
N THR A 175 -59.06 -38.02 -0.83
CA THR A 175 -59.36 -36.58 -0.96
C THR A 175 -58.27 -35.86 -1.76
N VAL A 176 -58.61 -34.75 -2.42
CA VAL A 176 -57.64 -33.91 -3.17
C VAL A 176 -56.48 -33.46 -2.25
N GLY A 177 -56.78 -33.11 -1.00
CA GLY A 177 -55.78 -32.71 -0.01
C GLY A 177 -54.80 -33.83 0.39
N GLU A 178 -55.30 -35.06 0.54
CA GLU A 178 -54.45 -36.23 0.84
C GLU A 178 -53.55 -36.61 -0.33
N MET A 179 -54.04 -36.50 -1.56
CA MET A 179 -53.29 -36.83 -2.77
C MET A 179 -52.06 -35.91 -2.97
N PHE A 180 -52.20 -34.60 -2.70
CA PHE A 180 -51.15 -33.61 -2.99
C PHE A 180 -50.40 -33.09 -1.74
N GLY A 181 -50.91 -33.32 -0.53
CA GLY A 181 -50.29 -32.88 0.72
C GLY A 181 -48.99 -33.62 1.09
N GLU A 182 -48.91 -34.91 0.78
CA GLU A 182 -47.75 -35.76 1.12
C GLU A 182 -46.54 -35.48 0.21
N ILE A 183 -46.81 -35.14 -1.06
CA ILE A 183 -45.84 -34.77 -2.09
C ILE A 183 -45.13 -33.46 -1.70
N ASN A 184 -45.90 -32.45 -1.29
CA ASN A 184 -45.38 -31.13 -0.95
C ASN A 184 -44.59 -31.07 0.37
N ARG A 185 -44.81 -32.02 1.29
CA ARG A 185 -44.05 -32.12 2.55
C ARG A 185 -42.66 -32.72 2.32
N ARG A 186 -42.55 -33.77 1.52
CA ARG A 186 -41.26 -34.43 1.24
C ARG A 186 -40.38 -33.64 0.27
N HIS A 187 -40.97 -32.96 -0.72
CA HIS A 187 -40.21 -32.06 -1.59
C HIS A 187 -39.55 -30.92 -0.79
N ARG A 188 -40.25 -30.36 0.22
CA ARG A 188 -39.67 -29.35 1.12
C ARG A 188 -38.57 -29.90 2.03
N GLN A 189 -38.69 -31.14 2.48
CA GLN A 189 -37.62 -31.79 3.26
C GLN A 189 -36.39 -32.06 2.39
N GLN A 190 -36.54 -32.61 1.20
CA GLN A 190 -35.41 -32.83 0.28
C GLN A 190 -34.74 -31.51 -0.10
N MET A 191 -35.49 -30.45 -0.39
CA MET A 191 -34.93 -29.12 -0.67
C MET A 191 -34.11 -28.57 0.50
N ARG A 192 -34.54 -28.82 1.75
CA ARG A 192 -33.79 -28.40 2.95
C ARG A 192 -32.49 -29.20 3.12
N TRP A 193 -32.52 -30.50 2.86
CA TRP A 193 -31.33 -31.34 2.91
C TRP A 193 -30.34 -31.00 1.81
N THR A 194 -30.80 -30.74 0.58
CA THR A 194 -29.92 -30.33 -0.53
C THR A 194 -29.28 -28.97 -0.29
N LEU A 195 -30.04 -27.97 0.17
CA LEU A 195 -29.50 -26.65 0.51
C LEU A 195 -28.49 -26.72 1.66
N SER A 196 -28.75 -27.53 2.69
CA SER A 196 -27.82 -27.71 3.82
C SER A 196 -26.52 -28.39 3.39
N ALA A 197 -26.60 -29.41 2.52
CA ALA A 197 -25.42 -30.07 1.97
C ALA A 197 -24.59 -29.13 1.09
N LEU A 198 -25.25 -28.31 0.26
CA LEU A 198 -24.58 -27.32 -0.58
C LEU A 198 -23.87 -26.25 0.25
N ALA A 199 -24.50 -25.77 1.33
CA ALA A 199 -23.89 -24.82 2.25
C ALA A 199 -22.65 -25.40 2.96
N LEU A 200 -22.69 -26.67 3.36
CA LEU A 200 -21.55 -27.37 3.96
C LEU A 200 -20.37 -27.54 2.99
N ILE A 201 -20.65 -27.89 1.72
CA ILE A 201 -19.62 -27.98 0.68
C ILE A 201 -18.99 -26.60 0.43
N LEU A 202 -19.80 -25.55 0.41
CA LEU A 202 -19.33 -24.18 0.15
C LEU A 202 -18.49 -23.63 1.32
N LEU A 203 -18.87 -23.95 2.57
CA LEU A 203 -18.05 -23.68 3.76
C LEU A 203 -16.73 -24.44 3.74
N PHE A 204 -16.74 -25.72 3.36
CA PHE A 204 -15.52 -26.50 3.24
C PHE A 204 -14.59 -25.93 2.15
N LEU A 205 -15.13 -25.53 1.00
CA LEU A 205 -14.37 -24.91 -0.09
C LEU A 205 -13.76 -23.56 0.33
N MET A 206 -14.52 -22.72 1.04
CA MET A 206 -13.97 -21.48 1.60
C MET A 206 -12.86 -21.76 2.62
N GLY A 207 -13.02 -22.79 3.46
CA GLY A 207 -12.00 -23.22 4.42
C GLY A 207 -10.72 -23.71 3.74
N THR A 208 -10.82 -24.50 2.68
CA THR A 208 -9.64 -25.00 1.94
C THR A 208 -8.94 -23.89 1.17
N ILE A 209 -9.69 -22.96 0.56
CA ILE A 209 -9.12 -21.77 -0.08
C ILE A 209 -8.43 -20.88 0.96
N GLY A 210 -9.08 -20.62 2.10
CA GLY A 210 -8.48 -19.85 3.20
C GLY A 210 -7.21 -20.49 3.74
N PHE A 211 -7.21 -21.81 3.94
CA PHE A 211 -6.02 -22.56 4.35
C PHE A 211 -4.90 -22.51 3.31
N TYR A 212 -5.23 -22.63 2.03
CA TYR A 212 -4.25 -22.52 0.94
C TYR A 212 -3.63 -21.12 0.86
N VAL A 213 -4.44 -20.07 0.96
CA VAL A 213 -3.96 -18.67 1.01
C VAL A 213 -3.09 -18.45 2.24
N GLN A 214 -3.49 -18.92 3.42
CA GLN A 214 -2.69 -18.78 4.64
C GLN A 214 -1.36 -19.54 4.54
N SER A 215 -1.36 -20.76 3.99
CA SER A 215 -0.15 -21.56 3.79
C SER A 215 0.82 -20.87 2.83
N THR A 216 0.33 -20.32 1.72
CA THR A 216 1.17 -19.61 0.75
C THR A 216 1.73 -18.31 1.33
N LEU A 217 0.96 -17.55 2.11
CA LEU A 217 1.45 -16.37 2.84
C LEU A 217 2.54 -16.73 3.86
N THR A 218 2.38 -17.84 4.57
CA THR A 218 3.35 -18.32 5.56
C THR A 218 4.66 -18.74 4.88
N GLN A 219 4.59 -19.46 3.76
CA GLN A 219 5.77 -19.83 2.96
C GLN A 219 6.51 -18.60 2.39
N LYS A 220 5.77 -17.63 1.84
CA LYS A 220 6.35 -16.37 1.34
C LYS A 220 7.07 -15.61 2.45
N THR A 221 6.47 -15.54 3.64
CA THR A 221 7.07 -14.89 4.81
C THR A 221 8.34 -15.59 5.28
N ALA A 222 8.33 -16.91 5.37
CA ALA A 222 9.51 -17.68 5.75
C ALA A 222 10.67 -17.51 4.75
N ARG A 223 10.36 -17.50 3.44
CA ARG A 223 11.36 -17.26 2.39
C ARG A 223 11.93 -15.85 2.45
N ALA A 224 11.09 -14.83 2.60
CA ALA A 224 11.55 -13.44 2.73
C ALA A 224 12.46 -13.24 3.96
N ASN A 225 12.11 -13.82 5.11
CA ASN A 225 12.93 -13.75 6.33
C ASN A 225 14.27 -14.47 6.17
N SER A 226 14.27 -15.64 5.51
CA SER A 226 15.52 -16.36 5.22
C SER A 226 16.45 -15.56 4.32
N LEU A 227 15.91 -14.91 3.29
CA LEU A 227 16.69 -14.07 2.38
C LEU A 227 17.24 -12.84 3.09
N ALA A 228 16.41 -12.14 3.88
CA ALA A 228 16.83 -11.00 4.69
C ALA A 228 17.97 -11.36 5.67
N PHE A 229 17.89 -12.54 6.30
CA PHE A 229 18.96 -13.05 7.15
C PHE A 229 20.25 -13.32 6.36
N THR A 230 20.16 -13.94 5.18
CA THR A 230 21.35 -14.17 4.35
C THR A 230 22.01 -12.88 3.86
N SER A 231 21.23 -11.84 3.55
CA SER A 231 21.80 -10.53 3.20
C SER A 231 22.53 -9.88 4.37
N GLU A 232 22.02 -10.03 5.61
CA GLU A 232 22.70 -9.49 6.80
C GLU A 232 24.06 -10.17 7.05
N VAL A 233 24.14 -11.48 6.81
CA VAL A 233 25.41 -12.23 6.93
C VAL A 233 26.42 -11.81 5.85
N LEU A 234 25.96 -11.55 4.63
CA LEU A 234 26.81 -11.16 3.50
C LEU A 234 27.30 -9.72 3.57
N ARG A 235 26.68 -8.87 4.40
CA ARG A 235 26.87 -7.42 4.47
C ARG A 235 28.34 -6.98 4.51
N GLU A 236 29.15 -7.60 5.36
CA GLU A 236 30.55 -7.18 5.53
C GLU A 236 31.52 -7.83 4.53
N THR A 237 31.09 -8.90 3.87
CA THR A 237 31.94 -9.69 2.97
C THR A 237 31.70 -9.40 1.48
N ASP A 238 30.46 -9.10 1.09
CA ASP A 238 30.04 -8.87 -0.30
C ASP A 238 28.78 -7.96 -0.32
N PRO A 239 28.97 -6.63 -0.23
CA PRO A 239 27.87 -5.66 -0.10
C PRO A 239 26.92 -5.65 -1.31
N VAL A 240 27.44 -5.88 -2.52
CA VAL A 240 26.66 -5.91 -3.76
C VAL A 240 25.73 -7.13 -3.80
N ARG A 241 26.22 -8.28 -3.35
CA ARG A 241 25.40 -9.49 -3.23
C ARG A 241 24.41 -9.38 -2.07
N ALA A 242 24.79 -8.76 -0.96
CA ALA A 242 23.89 -8.47 0.15
C ALA A 242 22.71 -7.60 -0.31
N PHE A 243 22.97 -6.54 -1.10
CA PHE A 243 21.94 -5.68 -1.68
C PHE A 243 20.95 -6.45 -2.57
N ARG A 244 21.46 -7.28 -3.49
CA ARG A 244 20.61 -8.10 -4.40
C ARG A 244 19.70 -9.07 -3.63
N VAL A 245 20.25 -9.75 -2.63
CA VAL A 245 19.50 -10.70 -1.80
C VAL A 245 18.43 -9.99 -0.96
N ALA A 246 18.74 -8.78 -0.46
CA ALA A 246 17.79 -7.94 0.26
C ALA A 246 16.68 -7.41 -0.66
N ALA A 247 17.01 -7.02 -1.90
CA ALA A 247 16.05 -6.63 -2.93
C ALA A 247 15.08 -7.77 -3.31
N GLU A 248 15.58 -9.01 -3.40
CA GLU A 248 14.74 -10.20 -3.62
C GLU A 248 13.79 -10.43 -2.43
N ALA A 249 14.30 -10.33 -1.18
CA ALA A 249 13.49 -10.47 0.02
C ALA A 249 12.36 -9.43 0.09
N HIS A 250 12.66 -8.17 -0.23
CA HIS A 250 11.69 -7.07 -0.27
C HIS A 250 10.69 -7.23 -1.42
N GLY A 251 11.11 -7.76 -2.58
CA GLY A 251 10.21 -8.09 -3.68
C GLY A 251 9.21 -9.20 -3.38
N ILE A 252 9.56 -10.14 -2.50
CA ILE A 252 8.62 -11.16 -2.01
C ILE A 252 7.64 -10.56 -0.99
N ARG A 253 8.10 -9.64 -0.14
CA ARG A 253 7.30 -9.03 0.93
C ARG A 253 7.82 -7.62 1.29
N ALA A 254 7.13 -6.60 0.79
CA ALA A 254 7.52 -5.19 0.96
C ALA A 254 7.37 -4.65 2.40
N ASP A 255 6.48 -5.25 3.21
CA ASP A 255 6.28 -4.93 4.62
C ASP A 255 7.27 -5.65 5.55
N ASN A 256 8.28 -6.32 5.01
CA ASN A 256 9.32 -6.97 5.81
C ASN A 256 10.36 -5.94 6.28
N GLU A 257 10.21 -5.50 7.53
CA GLU A 257 11.06 -4.51 8.18
C GLU A 257 12.56 -4.89 8.15
N GLN A 258 12.91 -6.17 8.31
CA GLN A 258 14.29 -6.65 8.20
C GLN A 258 14.85 -6.53 6.78
N ALA A 259 14.07 -6.88 5.76
CA ALA A 259 14.52 -6.78 4.37
C ALA A 259 14.72 -5.31 3.96
N SER A 260 13.82 -4.43 4.38
CA SER A 260 13.90 -2.98 4.15
C SER A 260 15.09 -2.35 4.88
N ASP A 261 15.34 -2.74 6.12
CA ASP A 261 16.50 -2.29 6.92
C ASP A 261 17.84 -2.73 6.31
N VAL A 262 17.93 -3.97 5.79
CA VAL A 262 19.15 -4.47 5.13
C VAL A 262 19.38 -3.82 3.76
N LEU A 263 18.32 -3.62 2.96
CA LEU A 263 18.39 -2.80 1.72
C LEU A 263 18.92 -1.40 2.03
N PHE A 264 18.43 -0.80 3.11
CA PHE A 264 18.81 0.54 3.55
C PHE A 264 20.27 0.60 4.00
N LYS A 265 20.74 -0.40 4.77
CA LYS A 265 22.13 -0.50 5.24
C LYS A 265 23.12 -0.83 4.12
N ALA A 266 22.73 -1.68 3.16
CA ALA A 266 23.57 -2.01 2.01
C ALA A 266 23.70 -0.82 1.03
N ALA A 267 22.63 -0.03 0.86
CA ALA A 267 22.69 1.24 0.11
C ALA A 267 23.63 2.25 0.79
N TYR A 268 23.66 2.31 2.12
CA TYR A 268 24.59 3.16 2.88
C TYR A 268 26.06 2.77 2.72
N GLN A 269 26.38 1.48 2.55
CA GLN A 269 27.75 1.05 2.26
C GLN A 269 28.18 1.35 0.83
N ALA A 270 27.25 1.38 -0.13
CA ALA A 270 27.52 1.88 -1.48
C ALA A 270 27.84 3.39 -1.49
N GLU A 271 27.27 4.13 -0.54
CA GLU A 271 27.57 5.56 -0.29
C GLU A 271 29.04 5.79 0.11
N GLU A 272 29.65 4.90 0.91
CA GLU A 272 31.08 4.98 1.24
C GLU A 272 31.99 4.86 0.01
N GLY A 273 31.64 3.98 -0.94
CA GLY A 273 32.35 3.85 -2.22
C GLY A 273 32.22 5.10 -3.09
N PHE A 274 31.02 5.67 -3.16
CA PHE A 274 30.73 6.92 -3.87
C PHE A 274 31.49 8.12 -3.28
N LEU A 275 31.52 8.24 -1.94
CA LEU A 275 32.30 9.25 -1.22
C LEU A 275 33.82 9.12 -1.52
N LEU A 276 34.32 7.89 -1.66
CA LEU A 276 35.70 7.62 -2.05
C LEU A 276 36.00 8.10 -3.48
N TRP A 277 35.08 7.90 -4.42
CA TRP A 277 35.21 8.37 -5.81
C TRP A 277 35.19 9.89 -5.88
N ARG A 278 34.25 10.54 -5.19
CA ARG A 278 34.16 11.99 -5.14
C ARG A 278 35.45 12.64 -4.64
N LYS A 279 36.02 12.12 -3.55
CA LYS A 279 37.32 12.62 -3.03
C LYS A 279 38.45 12.52 -4.07
N ARG A 280 38.36 11.57 -5.01
CA ARG A 280 39.34 11.39 -6.08
C ARG A 280 39.04 12.20 -7.33
N LEU A 281 37.77 12.46 -7.66
CA LEU A 281 37.33 13.00 -8.95
C LEU A 281 36.85 14.45 -8.91
N GLY A 282 36.37 14.97 -7.77
CA GLY A 282 35.74 16.30 -7.68
C GLY A 282 34.25 16.31 -8.05
N ASP A 283 33.63 17.50 -8.09
CA ASP A 283 32.19 17.73 -8.32
C ASP A 283 31.89 18.18 -9.78
N THR A 284 32.53 17.58 -10.79
CA THR A 284 32.54 18.10 -12.18
C THR A 284 32.18 17.03 -13.24
N GLY A 285 31.21 16.18 -12.93
CA GLY A 285 30.75 15.12 -13.85
C GLY A 285 29.39 15.45 -14.47
N ASP A 286 29.36 15.88 -15.73
CA ASP A 286 28.14 16.23 -16.45
C ASP A 286 27.37 15.04 -17.06
N SER A 287 28.01 13.87 -17.21
CA SER A 287 27.39 12.71 -17.86
C SER A 287 27.69 11.39 -17.14
N VAL A 288 26.69 10.52 -16.99
CA VAL A 288 26.86 9.20 -16.34
C VAL A 288 26.14 8.08 -17.10
N ALA A 289 26.79 6.92 -17.20
CA ALA A 289 26.17 5.69 -17.70
C ALA A 289 26.52 4.50 -16.81
N VAL A 290 25.55 3.61 -16.63
CA VAL A 290 25.74 2.35 -15.89
C VAL A 290 25.73 1.21 -16.89
N SER A 291 26.71 0.32 -16.80
CA SER A 291 26.77 -0.85 -17.67
C SER A 291 25.65 -1.85 -17.33
N PRO A 292 25.16 -2.62 -18.32
CA PRO A 292 24.32 -3.78 -18.07
C PRO A 292 24.87 -4.75 -17.01
N ASP A 293 23.98 -5.48 -16.33
CA ASP A 293 24.32 -6.46 -15.28
C ASP A 293 25.14 -7.65 -15.79
N ASP A 294 25.14 -7.89 -17.11
CA ASP A 294 25.72 -9.07 -17.75
C ASP A 294 27.25 -9.00 -17.94
N PHE A 295 27.88 -7.92 -17.46
CA PHE A 295 29.34 -7.77 -17.56
C PHE A 295 30.06 -8.80 -16.66
N PRO A 296 31.14 -9.45 -17.15
CA PRO A 296 31.83 -10.53 -16.43
C PRO A 296 32.38 -10.15 -15.04
N HIS A 297 32.53 -8.85 -14.76
CA HIS A 297 33.15 -8.30 -13.56
C HIS A 297 32.18 -7.50 -12.67
N GLY A 298 30.87 -7.55 -12.97
CA GLY A 298 29.85 -6.73 -12.30
C GLY A 298 29.60 -5.40 -13.02
N PRO A 299 28.59 -4.63 -12.58
CA PRO A 299 28.21 -3.38 -13.22
C PRO A 299 29.31 -2.33 -13.07
N LEU A 300 29.71 -1.72 -14.18
CA LEU A 300 30.66 -0.61 -14.25
C LEU A 300 29.89 0.70 -14.38
N ILE A 301 30.45 1.77 -13.85
CA ILE A 301 29.90 3.12 -14.01
C ILE A 301 30.90 3.93 -14.81
N ALA A 302 30.45 4.53 -15.90
CA ALA A 302 31.22 5.49 -16.67
C ALA A 302 30.76 6.91 -16.33
N VAL A 303 31.71 7.78 -16.04
CA VAL A 303 31.46 9.20 -15.74
C VAL A 303 32.28 10.04 -16.72
N GLY A 304 31.58 10.87 -17.49
CA GLY A 304 32.15 11.91 -18.33
C GLY A 304 32.21 13.23 -17.57
N MET A 305 33.35 13.91 -17.64
CA MET A 305 33.65 15.13 -16.90
C MET A 305 33.66 16.35 -17.82
N ASP A 306 33.43 17.53 -17.25
CA ASP A 306 33.39 18.80 -17.98
C ASP A 306 34.75 19.18 -18.57
N ASP A 307 35.82 18.67 -17.96
CA ASP A 307 37.20 18.83 -18.43
C ASP A 307 37.57 17.85 -19.55
N GLY A 308 36.62 17.05 -20.04
CA GLY A 308 36.79 16.10 -21.14
C GLY A 308 37.32 14.73 -20.74
N LYS A 309 37.50 14.47 -19.44
CA LYS A 309 37.95 13.15 -18.96
C LYS A 309 36.82 12.16 -18.84
N VAL A 310 37.13 10.89 -19.11
CA VAL A 310 36.22 9.76 -18.89
C VAL A 310 36.81 8.81 -17.86
N HIS A 311 36.04 8.58 -16.80
CA HIS A 311 36.39 7.67 -15.71
C HIS A 311 35.50 6.44 -15.72
N ILE A 312 36.09 5.27 -15.53
CA ILE A 312 35.38 4.02 -15.26
C ILE A 312 35.56 3.66 -13.79
N LEU A 313 34.43 3.38 -13.13
CA LEU A 313 34.34 3.08 -11.71
C LEU A 313 33.81 1.65 -11.55
N ASP A 314 34.44 0.90 -10.64
CA ASP A 314 33.91 -0.38 -10.18
C ASP A 314 33.16 -0.20 -8.85
N PRO A 315 32.15 -1.04 -8.52
CA PRO A 315 31.38 -0.91 -7.29
C PRO A 315 32.18 -1.12 -6.00
N SER A 316 33.44 -1.57 -6.09
CA SER A 316 34.32 -1.83 -4.94
C SER A 316 35.16 -0.62 -4.52
N GLY A 317 34.99 0.53 -5.19
CA GLY A 317 35.74 1.75 -4.89
C GLY A 317 36.97 1.96 -5.78
N GLY A 318 37.19 1.08 -6.77
CA GLY A 318 38.19 1.26 -7.81
C GLY A 318 37.76 2.34 -8.80
N SER A 319 38.69 3.20 -9.15
CA SER A 319 38.47 4.29 -10.11
C SER A 319 39.65 4.36 -11.07
N ARG A 320 39.38 4.34 -12.36
CA ARG A 320 40.40 4.47 -13.40
C ARG A 320 39.97 5.53 -14.41
N MET A 321 40.77 6.59 -14.54
CA MET A 321 40.69 7.47 -15.71
C MET A 321 41.13 6.66 -16.94
N VAL A 322 40.33 6.63 -17.99
CA VAL A 322 40.61 5.78 -19.15
C VAL A 322 40.89 6.59 -20.41
N MET A 323 40.27 7.76 -20.58
CA MET A 323 40.38 8.58 -21.79
C MET A 323 40.23 10.08 -21.47
N GLU A 324 40.67 10.93 -22.39
CA GLU A 324 40.58 12.39 -22.34
C GLU A 324 40.30 12.94 -23.75
N HIS A 325 39.34 13.86 -23.87
CA HIS A 325 38.92 14.49 -25.12
C HIS A 325 39.08 16.01 -25.07
N GLU A 326 39.09 16.65 -26.24
CA GLU A 326 39.02 18.12 -26.34
C GLU A 326 37.57 18.60 -26.15
N GLY A 327 37.28 19.04 -24.93
CA GLY A 327 35.98 19.62 -24.56
C GLY A 327 35.16 18.73 -23.64
N MET A 328 34.08 19.31 -23.09
CA MET A 328 33.16 18.66 -22.16
C MET A 328 32.53 17.40 -22.76
N ILE A 329 32.35 16.38 -21.91
CA ILE A 329 31.58 15.18 -22.26
C ILE A 329 30.09 15.47 -22.08
N ASP A 330 29.36 15.54 -23.18
CA ASP A 330 27.93 15.88 -23.19
C ASP A 330 27.00 14.67 -23.02
N ALA A 331 27.43 13.51 -23.50
CA ALA A 331 26.67 12.28 -23.33
C ALA A 331 27.60 11.06 -23.30
N ILE A 332 27.23 10.07 -22.50
CA ILE A 332 27.93 8.79 -22.41
C ILE A 332 26.92 7.65 -22.32
N ALA A 333 27.17 6.53 -23.01
CA ALA A 333 26.24 5.40 -23.00
C ALA A 333 26.95 4.06 -23.26
N PHE A 334 26.56 3.02 -22.52
CA PHE A 334 27.03 1.66 -22.80
C PHE A 334 26.13 0.97 -23.82
N ARG A 335 26.74 0.33 -24.81
CA ARG A 335 26.05 -0.59 -25.72
C ARG A 335 26.09 -2.01 -25.13
N PRO A 336 24.93 -2.61 -24.82
CA PRO A 336 24.85 -4.02 -24.44
C PRO A 336 25.11 -4.94 -25.65
N GLY A 337 25.59 -6.15 -25.40
CA GLY A 337 25.71 -7.19 -26.43
C GLY A 337 27.00 -8.02 -26.34
N PRO A 338 27.21 -8.92 -27.31
CA PRO A 338 28.38 -9.81 -27.33
C PRO A 338 29.72 -9.08 -27.54
N GLN A 339 29.69 -7.87 -28.11
CA GLN A 339 30.81 -6.94 -28.17
C GLN A 339 30.36 -5.62 -27.55
N PRO A 340 30.56 -5.43 -26.25
CA PRO A 340 30.12 -4.22 -25.59
C PRO A 340 30.98 -3.02 -25.98
N GLU A 341 30.33 -1.87 -26.14
CA GLU A 341 30.97 -0.62 -26.55
C GLU A 341 30.58 0.50 -25.58
N LEU A 342 31.42 1.53 -25.50
CA LEU A 342 31.14 2.77 -24.79
C LEU A 342 31.06 3.91 -25.80
N LEU A 343 29.90 4.54 -25.90
CA LEU A 343 29.70 5.77 -26.66
C LEU A 343 30.11 6.95 -25.79
N VAL A 344 30.91 7.85 -26.34
CA VAL A 344 31.27 9.13 -25.74
C VAL A 344 30.98 10.22 -26.76
N ALA A 345 30.18 11.20 -26.37
CA ALA A 345 29.87 12.38 -27.17
C ALA A 345 30.44 13.64 -26.53
N THR A 346 31.04 14.49 -27.36
CA THR A 346 31.53 15.82 -27.00
C THR A 346 30.89 16.86 -27.92
N GLU A 347 31.22 18.13 -27.70
CA GLU A 347 30.78 19.23 -28.57
C GLU A 347 31.15 19.00 -30.05
N ASN A 348 32.28 18.33 -30.31
CA ASN A 348 32.88 18.22 -31.63
C ASN A 348 32.75 16.84 -32.29
N GLU A 349 32.60 15.77 -31.50
CA GLU A 349 32.64 14.40 -32.00
C GLU A 349 31.74 13.45 -31.21
N THR A 350 31.41 12.32 -31.83
CA THR A 350 30.71 11.21 -31.16
C THR A 350 31.41 9.92 -31.55
N LEU A 351 32.06 9.28 -30.58
CA LEU A 351 32.94 8.13 -30.78
C LEU A 351 32.39 6.90 -30.06
N LEU A 352 32.52 5.74 -30.69
CA LEU A 352 32.23 4.43 -30.12
C LEU A 352 33.54 3.69 -29.82
N TYR A 353 33.70 3.28 -28.56
CA TYR A 353 34.89 2.56 -28.10
C TYR A 353 34.56 1.10 -27.80
N PRO A 354 35.16 0.12 -28.50
CA PRO A 354 35.02 -1.27 -28.12
C PRO A 354 35.68 -1.52 -26.77
N LEU A 355 34.98 -2.27 -25.90
CA LEU A 355 35.48 -2.60 -24.58
C LEU A 355 36.26 -3.92 -24.62
N ASN A 356 37.38 -3.96 -23.89
CA ASN A 356 38.16 -5.18 -23.71
C ASN A 356 37.52 -6.13 -22.67
N ALA A 357 38.15 -7.28 -22.43
CA ALA A 357 37.66 -8.27 -21.47
C ALA A 357 37.54 -7.74 -20.03
N GLN A 358 38.25 -6.66 -19.69
CA GLN A 358 38.16 -5.98 -18.39
C GLN A 358 37.12 -4.85 -18.37
N GLY A 359 36.36 -4.64 -19.45
CA GLY A 359 35.36 -3.57 -19.57
C GLY A 359 35.96 -2.18 -19.77
N LEU A 360 37.22 -2.09 -20.21
CA LEU A 360 37.89 -0.82 -20.48
C LEU A 360 37.90 -0.52 -21.98
N PRO A 361 37.66 0.75 -22.38
CA PRO A 361 37.67 1.16 -23.78
C PRO A 361 39.05 1.03 -24.44
N ASP A 362 39.06 0.51 -25.67
CA ASP A 362 40.22 0.42 -26.55
C ASP A 362 40.29 1.66 -27.46
N VAL A 363 41.04 2.66 -27.02
CA VAL A 363 41.10 4.01 -27.64
C VAL A 363 41.59 3.96 -29.09
N GLU A 364 42.45 3.01 -29.46
CA GLU A 364 43.00 2.89 -30.81
C GLU A 364 41.97 2.39 -31.83
N LYS A 365 40.87 1.79 -31.36
CA LYS A 365 39.79 1.24 -32.20
C LYS A 365 38.51 2.06 -32.14
N ALA A 366 38.61 3.34 -31.80
CA ALA A 366 37.47 4.25 -31.78
C ALA A 366 36.83 4.36 -33.17
N GLU A 367 35.53 4.16 -33.25
CA GLU A 367 34.75 4.32 -34.47
C GLU A 367 33.94 5.63 -34.41
N PRO A 368 34.15 6.58 -35.34
CA PRO A 368 33.37 7.81 -35.36
C PRO A 368 31.99 7.59 -35.95
N LEU A 369 30.97 8.13 -35.29
CA LEU A 369 29.65 8.28 -35.90
C LEU A 369 29.68 9.43 -36.93
N PRO A 370 28.72 9.48 -37.88
CA PRO A 370 28.62 10.58 -38.86
C PRO A 370 28.67 11.94 -38.17
N ARG A 371 29.07 13.01 -38.89
CA ARG A 371 29.14 14.35 -38.29
C ARG A 371 27.73 14.82 -37.88
N LEU A 372 27.47 14.76 -36.58
CA LEU A 372 26.23 15.18 -35.94
C LEU A 372 26.39 16.61 -35.41
N SER A 373 25.26 17.29 -35.17
CA SER A 373 25.23 18.41 -34.23
C SER A 373 25.47 17.89 -32.81
N ARG A 374 25.88 18.76 -31.88
CA ARG A 374 26.13 18.43 -30.47
C ARG A 374 25.04 17.53 -29.90
N VAL A 375 25.45 16.35 -29.43
CA VAL A 375 24.57 15.32 -28.87
C VAL A 375 24.43 15.61 -27.38
N ARG A 376 23.19 15.83 -26.92
CA ARG A 376 22.91 16.11 -25.50
C ARG A 376 22.56 14.87 -24.71
N GLU A 377 22.02 13.85 -25.37
CA GLU A 377 21.61 12.62 -24.72
C GLU A 377 21.74 11.44 -25.71
N ALA A 378 22.20 10.30 -25.22
CA ALA A 378 22.40 9.09 -26.01
C ALA A 378 21.92 7.87 -25.23
N ILE A 379 21.04 7.06 -25.83
CA ILE A 379 20.42 5.91 -25.15
C ILE A 379 20.45 4.69 -26.07
N PHE A 380 20.99 3.57 -25.56
CA PHE A 380 20.90 2.28 -26.24
C PHE A 380 19.68 1.48 -25.75
N SER A 381 19.06 0.76 -26.68
CA SER A 381 18.10 -0.32 -26.37
C SER A 381 18.77 -1.45 -25.59
N SER A 382 17.99 -2.22 -24.81
CA SER A 382 18.55 -3.28 -23.95
C SER A 382 19.25 -4.40 -24.73
N ASP A 383 18.87 -4.62 -26.00
CA ASP A 383 19.48 -5.60 -26.89
C ASP A 383 20.67 -5.05 -27.71
N GLY A 384 20.93 -3.74 -27.60
CA GLY A 384 22.04 -3.05 -28.26
C GLY A 384 21.88 -2.90 -29.77
N THR A 385 20.68 -3.11 -30.30
CA THR A 385 20.39 -3.05 -31.74
C THR A 385 20.02 -1.65 -32.23
N MET A 386 19.55 -0.81 -31.31
CA MET A 386 19.10 0.55 -31.57
C MET A 386 19.79 1.55 -30.63
N LEU A 387 20.20 2.68 -31.21
CA LEU A 387 20.77 3.86 -30.54
C LEU A 387 19.89 5.08 -30.83
N LEU A 388 19.42 5.74 -29.77
CA LEU A 388 18.66 6.97 -29.84
C LEU A 388 19.55 8.15 -29.45
N LEU A 389 19.57 9.20 -30.28
CA LEU A 389 20.38 10.40 -30.06
C LEU A 389 19.49 11.65 -30.05
N GLY A 390 19.56 12.41 -28.96
CA GLY A 390 18.96 13.75 -28.82
C GLY A 390 20.01 14.80 -29.17
N CYS A 391 19.69 15.67 -30.13
CA CYS A 391 20.66 16.63 -30.69
C CYS A 391 20.16 18.07 -30.56
N GLU A 392 21.11 19.00 -30.35
CA GLU A 392 20.82 20.43 -30.19
C GLU A 392 20.24 21.10 -31.45
N ASP A 393 20.28 20.43 -32.61
CA ASP A 393 19.60 20.88 -33.83
C ASP A 393 18.08 20.66 -33.82
N GLY A 394 17.52 20.23 -32.69
CA GLY A 394 16.09 19.98 -32.51
C GLY A 394 15.61 18.76 -33.27
N LYS A 395 16.48 17.76 -33.49
CA LYS A 395 16.13 16.50 -34.14
C LYS A 395 16.63 15.31 -33.35
N THR A 396 15.73 14.38 -33.12
CA THR A 396 16.06 13.08 -32.55
C THR A 396 16.39 12.10 -33.67
N ARG A 397 17.46 11.33 -33.51
CA ARG A 397 17.94 10.37 -34.50
C ARG A 397 17.89 8.96 -33.95
N ILE A 398 17.30 8.04 -34.72
CA ILE A 398 17.31 6.61 -34.44
C ILE A 398 18.33 5.95 -35.35
N HIS A 399 19.38 5.37 -34.77
CA HIS A 399 20.40 4.60 -35.47
C HIS A 399 20.20 3.11 -35.20
N PHE A 400 20.19 2.30 -36.25
CA PHE A 400 20.12 0.85 -36.14
C PHE A 400 21.47 0.23 -36.47
N THR A 401 21.87 -0.77 -35.71
CA THR A 401 23.17 -1.42 -35.85
C THR A 401 23.20 -2.46 -36.98
N ASP A 402 22.04 -2.82 -37.53
CA ASP A 402 21.89 -3.76 -38.64
C ASP A 402 22.10 -3.10 -40.03
N GLY A 403 22.41 -1.80 -40.05
CA GLY A 403 22.60 -1.02 -41.28
C GLY A 403 21.29 -0.47 -41.87
N THR A 404 20.16 -0.62 -41.19
CA THR A 404 18.92 0.06 -41.56
C THR A 404 19.13 1.58 -41.55
N PRO A 405 18.60 2.33 -42.54
CA PRO A 405 18.74 3.78 -42.59
C PRO A 405 18.24 4.43 -41.30
N HIS A 406 18.98 5.42 -40.81
CA HIS A 406 18.60 6.15 -39.62
C HIS A 406 17.30 6.93 -39.85
N ILE A 407 16.47 6.99 -38.82
CA ILE A 407 15.19 7.71 -38.84
C ILE A 407 15.38 9.06 -38.14
N LEU A 408 14.81 10.12 -38.71
CA LEU A 408 14.80 11.46 -38.14
C LEU A 408 13.42 11.77 -37.60
N LEU A 409 13.34 12.09 -36.31
CA LEU A 409 12.14 12.57 -35.64
C LEU A 409 12.26 14.08 -35.36
N PRO A 410 11.15 14.85 -35.43
CA PRO A 410 11.17 16.25 -35.04
C PRO A 410 11.27 16.41 -33.51
N GLY A 411 11.98 17.46 -33.07
CA GLY A 411 12.20 17.79 -31.66
C GLY A 411 13.38 17.05 -31.03
N GLY A 412 13.66 17.38 -29.76
CA GLY A 412 14.45 16.53 -28.86
C GLY A 412 15.83 17.03 -28.46
N SER A 413 15.89 17.68 -27.29
CA SER A 413 17.06 17.73 -26.40
C SER A 413 16.94 16.76 -25.21
N VAL A 414 15.71 16.32 -24.90
CA VAL A 414 15.37 15.37 -23.83
C VAL A 414 14.60 14.22 -24.46
N ILE A 415 15.11 13.00 -24.30
CA ILE A 415 14.59 11.79 -24.94
C ILE A 415 14.46 10.65 -23.92
N ALA A 416 13.57 9.70 -24.19
CA ALA A 416 13.49 8.48 -23.41
C ALA A 416 13.16 7.28 -24.30
N LEU A 417 13.70 6.12 -23.91
CA LEU A 417 13.54 4.87 -24.63
C LEU A 417 13.03 3.78 -23.68
N SER A 418 12.03 3.01 -24.11
CA SER A 418 11.61 1.83 -23.36
C SER A 418 12.67 0.73 -23.40
N ALA A 419 12.71 -0.11 -22.35
CA ALA A 419 13.69 -1.18 -22.26
C ALA A 419 13.73 -2.09 -23.51
N ASP A 420 12.55 -2.46 -24.02
CA ASP A 420 12.39 -3.29 -25.23
C ASP A 420 12.61 -2.55 -26.57
N GLY A 421 12.95 -1.26 -26.52
CA GLY A 421 13.19 -0.44 -27.69
C GLY A 421 11.95 -0.13 -28.53
N SER A 422 10.73 -0.47 -28.07
CA SER A 422 9.51 -0.34 -28.86
C SER A 422 8.88 1.06 -28.81
N THR A 423 9.07 1.79 -27.71
CA THR A 423 8.47 3.10 -27.46
C THR A 423 9.56 4.15 -27.27
N ILE A 424 9.44 5.26 -27.99
CA ILE A 424 10.35 6.40 -27.92
C ILE A 424 9.54 7.62 -27.50
N ALA A 425 9.94 8.29 -26.43
CA ALA A 425 9.36 9.58 -26.04
C ALA A 425 10.36 10.70 -26.33
N VAL A 426 9.88 11.78 -26.95
CA VAL A 426 10.68 12.95 -27.29
C VAL A 426 9.99 14.18 -26.74
N ALA A 427 10.72 15.00 -25.98
CA ALA A 427 10.24 16.32 -25.60
C ALA A 427 10.61 17.36 -26.67
N ASP A 428 9.63 18.14 -27.10
CA ASP A 428 9.81 19.29 -28.00
C ASP A 428 9.22 20.55 -27.34
N GLY A 429 10.08 21.29 -26.65
CA GLY A 429 9.69 22.43 -25.83
C GLY A 429 8.78 22.01 -24.65
N LYS A 430 7.49 22.29 -24.77
CA LYS A 430 6.45 22.04 -23.73
C LYS A 430 5.49 20.92 -24.10
N GLU A 431 5.87 20.10 -25.06
CA GLU A 431 5.08 18.99 -25.58
C GLU A 431 5.91 17.70 -25.50
N VAL A 432 5.24 16.58 -25.26
CA VAL A 432 5.86 15.25 -25.34
C VAL A 432 5.17 14.49 -26.47
N VAL A 433 5.96 14.02 -27.42
CA VAL A 433 5.51 13.19 -28.53
C VAL A 433 6.08 11.80 -28.37
N VAL A 434 5.22 10.79 -28.43
CA VAL A 434 5.59 9.38 -28.33
C VAL A 434 5.50 8.73 -29.70
N TYR A 435 6.60 8.13 -30.12
CA TYR A 435 6.76 7.42 -31.38
C TYR A 435 6.93 5.92 -31.14
N ASP A 436 6.60 5.12 -32.15
CA ASP A 436 7.08 3.75 -32.24
C ASP A 436 8.53 3.70 -32.76
N ASN A 437 9.14 2.52 -32.70
CA ASN A 437 10.49 2.29 -33.22
C ASN A 437 10.64 2.39 -34.75
N ARG A 438 9.55 2.70 -35.48
CA ARG A 438 9.56 3.00 -36.92
C ARG A 438 9.37 4.50 -37.19
N GLY A 439 9.30 5.30 -36.14
CA GLY A 439 9.10 6.75 -36.20
C GLY A 439 7.67 7.18 -36.50
N ALA A 440 6.68 6.30 -36.33
CA ALA A 440 5.28 6.69 -36.41
C ALA A 440 4.81 7.26 -35.08
N GLU A 441 4.26 8.49 -35.13
CA GLU A 441 3.65 9.15 -33.97
C GLU A 441 2.45 8.34 -33.48
N GLN A 442 2.48 7.98 -32.20
CA GLN A 442 1.41 7.24 -31.53
C GLN A 442 0.56 8.16 -30.67
N GLU A 443 1.20 9.12 -30.01
CA GLU A 443 0.59 9.93 -28.96
C GLU A 443 1.30 11.28 -28.87
N LYS A 444 0.51 12.34 -28.68
CA LYS A 444 1.02 13.70 -28.48
C LYS A 444 0.32 14.33 -27.28
N ARG A 445 1.12 14.78 -26.31
CA ARG A 445 0.66 15.46 -25.09
C ARG A 445 1.20 16.87 -25.03
N THR A 446 0.33 17.82 -24.64
CA THR A 446 0.63 19.25 -24.61
C THR A 446 0.19 19.85 -23.27
N GLY A 447 0.65 21.08 -22.98
CA GLY A 447 0.28 21.79 -21.75
C GLY A 447 1.24 21.60 -20.58
N PHE A 448 2.45 21.09 -20.85
CA PHE A 448 3.49 20.96 -19.84
C PHE A 448 4.23 22.28 -19.60
N SER A 449 4.93 22.37 -18.47
CA SER A 449 5.93 23.43 -18.22
C SER A 449 7.25 23.06 -18.91
N ASP A 450 8.36 23.67 -18.50
CA ASP A 450 9.66 23.45 -19.13
C ASP A 450 10.20 22.06 -18.76
N ILE A 451 10.24 21.15 -19.75
CA ILE A 451 10.57 19.72 -19.55
C ILE A 451 12.10 19.56 -19.54
N GLN A 452 12.61 18.92 -18.50
CA GLN A 452 14.05 18.71 -18.29
C GLN A 452 14.43 17.22 -18.26
N ALA A 453 13.48 16.32 -17.98
CA ALA A 453 13.74 14.89 -17.94
C ALA A 453 12.54 14.07 -18.43
N LEU A 454 12.80 12.93 -19.05
CA LEU A 454 11.80 11.94 -19.47
C LEU A 454 12.23 10.53 -19.07
N ALA A 455 11.27 9.66 -18.76
CA ALA A 455 11.53 8.23 -18.63
C ALA A 455 10.30 7.40 -19.05
N VAL A 456 10.52 6.28 -19.73
CA VAL A 456 9.47 5.31 -20.10
C VAL A 456 9.67 4.04 -19.29
N SER A 457 8.60 3.51 -18.69
CA SER A 457 8.70 2.28 -17.91
C SER A 457 8.97 1.05 -18.79
N PRO A 458 9.65 0.01 -18.26
CA PRO A 458 9.94 -1.21 -19.01
C PRO A 458 8.71 -1.95 -19.56
N ASP A 459 7.55 -1.79 -18.89
CA ASP A 459 6.27 -2.36 -19.32
C ASP A 459 5.50 -1.48 -20.32
N ASN A 460 6.10 -0.36 -20.76
CA ASN A 460 5.54 0.65 -21.66
C ASN A 460 4.27 1.36 -21.18
N ASN A 461 3.85 1.14 -19.93
CA ASN A 461 2.58 1.66 -19.40
C ASN A 461 2.72 3.05 -18.78
N LEU A 462 3.88 3.39 -18.22
CA LEU A 462 4.10 4.65 -17.52
C LEU A 462 5.10 5.53 -18.28
N LEU A 463 4.79 6.81 -18.34
CA LEU A 463 5.68 7.88 -18.80
C LEU A 463 5.87 8.85 -17.64
N ALA A 464 7.12 9.07 -17.23
CA ALA A 464 7.49 10.08 -16.25
C ALA A 464 8.04 11.31 -16.97
N VAL A 465 7.57 12.49 -16.57
CA VAL A 465 7.98 13.79 -17.13
C VAL A 465 8.44 14.68 -15.97
N GLY A 466 9.69 15.11 -16.00
CA GLY A 466 10.30 15.97 -14.98
C GLY A 466 10.47 17.39 -15.50
N PHE A 467 10.21 18.37 -14.63
CA PHE A 467 10.16 19.78 -15.00
C PHE A 467 11.23 20.62 -14.28
N HIS A 468 11.53 21.79 -14.84
CA HIS A 468 12.46 22.75 -14.25
C HIS A 468 12.00 23.35 -12.91
N ASP A 469 10.70 23.27 -12.59
CA ASP A 469 10.10 23.76 -11.34
C ASP A 469 10.08 22.71 -10.21
N GLY A 470 10.71 21.54 -10.41
CA GLY A 470 10.77 20.46 -9.42
C GLY A 470 9.59 19.50 -9.44
N HIS A 471 8.55 19.79 -10.23
CA HIS A 471 7.43 18.87 -10.36
C HIS A 471 7.82 17.67 -11.24
N ILE A 472 7.22 16.52 -10.96
CA ILE A 472 7.27 15.34 -11.83
C ILE A 472 5.84 14.87 -12.07
N TRP A 473 5.48 14.59 -13.32
CA TRP A 473 4.22 13.96 -13.67
C TRP A 473 4.45 12.51 -14.07
N LEU A 474 3.71 11.61 -13.43
CA LEU A 474 3.64 10.21 -13.78
C LEU A 474 2.33 9.94 -14.51
N ILE A 475 2.44 9.50 -15.75
CA ILE A 475 1.33 9.36 -16.69
C ILE A 475 1.12 7.88 -16.98
N ASP A 476 -0.07 7.36 -16.67
CA ASP A 476 -0.53 6.04 -17.14
C ASP A 476 -1.07 6.16 -18.56
N ARG A 477 -0.34 5.56 -19.51
CA ARG A 477 -0.66 5.63 -20.94
C ARG A 477 -1.86 4.78 -21.34
N LYS A 478 -2.28 3.80 -20.52
CA LYS A 478 -3.45 2.95 -20.79
C LYS A 478 -4.73 3.55 -20.25
N GLU A 479 -4.68 4.07 -19.02
CA GLU A 479 -5.84 4.66 -18.35
C GLU A 479 -5.98 6.17 -18.59
N ASP A 480 -4.97 6.77 -19.23
CA ASP A 480 -4.84 8.23 -19.43
C ASP A 480 -4.90 9.03 -18.11
N ALA A 481 -4.45 8.41 -17.03
CA ALA A 481 -4.44 9.00 -15.70
C ALA A 481 -3.10 9.71 -15.44
N MET A 482 -3.16 10.90 -14.83
CA MET A 482 -1.97 11.68 -14.48
C MET A 482 -1.87 11.84 -12.98
N THR A 483 -0.70 11.50 -12.43
CA THR A 483 -0.39 11.65 -11.02
C THR A 483 0.77 12.62 -10.87
N GLU A 484 0.56 13.67 -10.07
CA GLU A 484 1.62 14.62 -9.74
C GLU A 484 2.46 14.07 -8.58
N LEU A 485 3.76 13.92 -8.81
CA LEU A 485 4.74 13.55 -7.78
C LEU A 485 5.37 14.81 -7.22
N ARG A 486 5.08 15.10 -5.95
CA ARG A 486 5.62 16.27 -5.24
C ARG A 486 6.71 15.83 -4.27
N GLY A 487 7.89 16.43 -4.39
CA GLY A 487 9.02 16.13 -3.51
C GLY A 487 10.25 16.99 -3.76
N HIS A 488 10.59 17.26 -5.03
CA HIS A 488 11.70 18.15 -5.36
C HIS A 488 11.29 19.62 -5.28
N GLU A 489 12.27 20.48 -4.95
CA GLU A 489 12.07 21.93 -4.79
C GLU A 489 12.72 22.74 -5.92
N MET A 490 13.57 22.09 -6.73
CA MET A 490 14.26 22.68 -7.88
C MET A 490 14.20 21.73 -9.07
N GLY A 491 14.68 22.18 -10.24
CA GLY A 491 14.58 21.46 -11.50
C GLY A 491 15.04 20.00 -11.43
N VAL A 492 14.24 19.12 -12.05
CA VAL A 492 14.52 17.68 -12.15
C VAL A 492 15.23 17.40 -13.46
N TYR A 493 16.52 17.08 -13.39
CA TYR A 493 17.36 16.90 -14.57
C TYR A 493 17.50 15.45 -15.04
N SER A 494 17.12 14.48 -14.21
CA SER A 494 17.18 13.07 -14.63
C SER A 494 16.04 12.26 -14.02
N LEU A 495 15.51 11.34 -14.82
CA LEU A 495 14.50 10.36 -14.45
C LEU A 495 14.89 8.99 -14.99
N ALA A 496 14.72 7.94 -14.20
CA ALA A 496 14.99 6.57 -14.64
C ALA A 496 14.09 5.56 -13.93
N PHE A 497 13.42 4.69 -14.70
CA PHE A 497 12.73 3.54 -14.11
C PHE A 497 13.72 2.42 -13.76
N SER A 498 13.46 1.71 -12.67
CA SER A 498 14.19 0.48 -12.38
C SER A 498 13.94 -0.57 -13.49
N PRO A 499 14.90 -1.47 -13.79
CA PRO A 499 14.73 -2.48 -14.84
C PRO A 499 13.53 -3.41 -14.63
N ASP A 500 13.14 -3.63 -13.37
CA ASP A 500 11.95 -4.40 -12.99
C ASP A 500 10.64 -3.58 -13.00
N GLY A 501 10.72 -2.27 -13.29
CA GLY A 501 9.60 -1.34 -13.37
C GLY A 501 8.91 -1.03 -12.05
N ARG A 502 9.49 -1.43 -10.90
CA ARG A 502 8.89 -1.20 -9.57
C ARG A 502 9.11 0.20 -9.03
N PHE A 503 10.20 0.85 -9.41
CA PHE A 503 10.59 2.14 -8.89
C PHE A 503 10.90 3.14 -10.01
N LEU A 504 10.73 4.41 -9.70
CA LEU A 504 11.23 5.53 -10.49
C LEU A 504 12.28 6.24 -9.64
N ALA A 505 13.44 6.56 -10.19
CA ALA A 505 14.42 7.44 -9.60
C ALA A 505 14.32 8.82 -10.25
N SER A 506 14.48 9.88 -9.47
CA SER A 506 14.60 11.26 -9.94
C SER A 506 15.82 11.93 -9.31
N ALA A 507 16.51 12.79 -10.06
CA ALA A 507 17.62 13.59 -9.57
C ALA A 507 17.38 15.07 -9.89
N SER A 508 17.65 15.94 -8.93
CA SER A 508 17.32 17.37 -8.98
C SER A 508 18.48 18.25 -8.54
N ASP A 509 18.42 19.51 -8.98
CA ASP A 509 19.30 20.60 -8.54
C ASP A 509 19.20 20.89 -7.03
N ASP A 510 18.11 20.45 -6.38
CA ASP A 510 17.91 20.59 -4.94
C ASP A 510 18.86 19.71 -4.10
N SER A 511 19.89 19.16 -4.74
CA SER A 511 20.89 18.27 -4.15
C SER A 511 20.29 16.97 -3.60
N ARG A 512 19.12 16.56 -4.10
CA ARG A 512 18.49 15.29 -3.75
C ARG A 512 18.28 14.41 -4.98
N ALA A 513 18.34 13.10 -4.74
CA ALA A 513 17.73 12.12 -5.62
C ALA A 513 16.64 11.36 -4.85
N LEU A 514 15.45 11.24 -5.44
CA LEU A 514 14.30 10.57 -4.83
C LEU A 514 14.01 9.26 -5.56
N VAL A 515 13.61 8.24 -4.81
CA VAL A 515 13.13 6.96 -5.34
C VAL A 515 11.65 6.83 -4.98
N TRP A 516 10.83 6.69 -6.00
CA TRP A 516 9.37 6.61 -5.94
C TRP A 516 8.89 5.20 -6.20
N ASP A 517 7.84 4.76 -5.53
CA ASP A 517 7.08 3.59 -5.96
C ASP A 517 6.13 3.94 -7.13
N ARG A 518 5.51 2.91 -7.72
CA ARG A 518 4.53 3.09 -8.81
C ARG A 518 3.27 3.87 -8.41
N GLN A 519 3.02 4.05 -7.10
CA GLN A 519 1.89 4.80 -6.59
C GLN A 519 2.24 6.28 -6.37
N GLY A 520 3.49 6.67 -6.64
CA GLY A 520 3.97 8.04 -6.49
C GLY A 520 4.38 8.41 -5.07
N LYS A 521 4.60 7.42 -4.20
CA LYS A 521 5.12 7.66 -2.85
C LYS A 521 6.65 7.59 -2.86
N ILE A 522 7.29 8.53 -2.17
CA ILE A 522 8.73 8.49 -1.92
C ILE A 522 9.03 7.30 -1.01
N VAL A 523 9.82 6.36 -1.53
CA VAL A 523 10.34 5.18 -0.82
C VAL A 523 11.71 5.49 -0.22
N LYS A 524 12.50 6.36 -0.86
CA LYS A 524 13.83 6.74 -0.41
C LYS A 524 14.22 8.12 -0.92
N THR A 525 14.90 8.88 -0.06
CA THR A 525 15.61 10.11 -0.42
C THR A 525 17.12 9.86 -0.29
N LEU A 526 17.89 10.29 -1.28
CA LEU A 526 19.35 10.29 -1.33
C LEU A 526 19.79 11.77 -1.38
N TYR A 527 20.81 12.13 -0.62
CA TYR A 527 21.30 13.51 -0.55
C TYR A 527 22.69 13.60 -1.15
N HIS A 528 22.98 14.72 -1.80
CA HIS A 528 24.30 14.98 -2.37
C HIS A 528 25.34 15.18 -1.25
N PRO A 529 26.49 14.48 -1.28
CA PRO A 529 27.48 14.59 -0.22
C PRO A 529 28.40 15.82 -0.30
N SER A 530 28.31 16.68 -1.32
CA SER A 530 28.98 18.01 -1.34
C SER A 530 28.41 19.04 -0.39
N ILE A 531 27.65 18.54 0.57
CA ILE A 531 27.40 19.17 1.85
C ILE A 531 28.46 18.64 2.84
N PRO A 532 29.73 19.13 2.86
CA PRO A 532 30.60 18.91 4.01
C PRO A 532 30.01 19.66 5.20
N GLY A 533 29.54 18.90 6.19
CA GLY A 533 28.71 19.42 7.28
C GLY A 533 27.27 19.53 6.79
N THR A 534 26.41 18.56 7.15
CA THR A 534 25.00 18.48 6.73
C THR A 534 24.28 19.76 7.11
N GLU A 535 24.38 20.81 6.29
CA GLU A 535 23.65 22.06 6.43
C GLU A 535 22.22 21.75 6.10
N VAL A 536 21.46 21.43 7.13
CA VAL A 536 20.02 21.43 7.00
C VAL A 536 19.60 22.89 7.18
N GLN A 537 19.51 23.63 6.08
CA GLN A 537 18.74 24.86 6.10
C GLN A 537 17.31 24.49 6.47
N SER A 538 16.73 25.21 7.43
CA SER A 538 15.30 25.11 7.72
C SER A 538 14.51 25.22 6.41
N PRO A 539 13.48 24.39 6.16
CA PRO A 539 12.77 24.36 4.88
C PRO A 539 12.36 25.74 4.40
N ALA A 540 12.51 26.00 3.09
CA ALA A 540 12.07 27.22 2.43
C ALA A 540 10.59 27.48 2.77
N GLY A 541 10.34 28.45 3.65
CA GLY A 541 9.02 28.73 4.23
C GLY A 541 9.04 29.19 5.70
N MET A 542 10.18 29.12 6.38
CA MET A 542 10.37 29.71 7.70
C MET A 542 10.91 31.14 7.57
N SER A 543 10.33 32.12 8.27
CA SER A 543 10.70 33.54 8.13
C SER A 543 12.14 33.81 8.56
N GLU A 544 12.74 34.89 8.04
CA GLU A 544 14.09 35.43 8.35
C GLU A 544 14.36 35.72 9.85
N SER A 545 13.45 35.33 10.76
CA SER A 545 13.54 35.50 12.22
C SER A 545 13.86 34.21 12.99
N ASN A 546 14.03 33.07 12.31
CA ASN A 546 14.04 31.74 12.94
C ASN A 546 15.46 31.25 13.30
N GLN A 547 16.03 31.83 14.35
CA GLN A 547 17.34 31.39 14.88
C GLN A 547 17.22 30.04 15.60
N LEU A 548 18.21 29.14 15.40
CA LEU A 548 18.30 27.87 16.12
C LEU A 548 19.00 28.10 17.48
N ASN A 549 18.37 27.65 18.56
CA ASN A 549 18.86 27.88 19.92
C ASN A 549 19.69 26.69 20.45
N GLN A 550 19.32 25.45 20.15
CA GLN A 550 20.00 24.25 20.64
C GLN A 550 19.93 23.09 19.65
N ALA A 551 20.95 22.22 19.63
CA ALA A 551 20.90 20.89 19.06
C ALA A 551 21.15 19.82 20.14
N VAL A 552 20.41 18.71 20.10
CA VAL A 552 20.59 17.58 21.03
C VAL A 552 20.45 16.26 20.29
N PHE A 553 21.44 15.38 20.40
CA PHE A 553 21.35 14.04 19.83
C PHE A 553 20.40 13.13 20.60
N PHE A 554 19.70 12.27 19.87
CA PHE A 554 18.99 11.16 20.49
C PHE A 554 19.97 10.18 21.13
N PRO A 555 19.60 9.47 22.21
CA PRO A 555 20.45 8.47 22.87
C PRO A 555 20.96 7.36 21.92
N SER A 556 20.21 7.05 20.88
CA SER A 556 20.60 6.10 19.81
C SER A 556 21.66 6.64 18.84
N GLY A 557 21.85 7.96 18.77
CA GLY A 557 22.80 8.62 17.87
C GLY A 557 22.40 8.65 16.39
N ASP A 558 21.19 8.20 16.05
CA ASP A 558 20.64 8.16 14.69
C ASP A 558 19.88 9.45 14.29
N ARG A 559 19.63 10.34 15.24
CA ARG A 559 18.78 11.54 15.10
C ARG A 559 19.31 12.70 15.94
N VAL A 560 18.96 13.93 15.56
CA VAL A 560 19.20 15.15 16.34
C VAL A 560 17.90 15.94 16.43
N ALA A 561 17.60 16.54 17.58
CA ALA A 561 16.54 17.54 17.70
C ALA A 561 17.14 18.93 17.74
N THR A 562 16.50 19.89 17.08
CA THR A 562 16.81 21.30 17.23
C THR A 562 15.65 22.07 17.82
N VAL A 563 15.99 23.12 18.53
CA VAL A 563 15.05 24.07 19.12
C VAL A 563 15.14 25.38 18.36
N LEU A 564 14.00 25.95 17.99
CA LEU A 564 13.86 27.24 17.34
C LEU A 564 13.46 28.31 18.38
N LEU A 565 13.90 29.56 18.17
CA LEU A 565 13.49 30.68 19.03
C LEU A 565 11.98 30.95 19.04
N ASP A 566 11.26 30.53 17.99
CA ASP A 566 9.80 30.63 17.90
C ASP A 566 9.06 29.64 18.82
N GLY A 567 9.79 28.82 19.58
CA GLY A 567 9.23 27.82 20.47
C GLY A 567 8.99 26.47 19.81
N SER A 568 9.44 26.29 18.57
CA SER A 568 9.30 25.01 17.87
C SER A 568 10.44 24.05 18.18
N VAL A 569 10.12 22.76 18.35
CA VAL A 569 11.11 21.69 18.40
C VAL A 569 10.99 20.86 17.12
N ALA A 570 12.08 20.78 16.36
CA ALA A 570 12.21 20.00 15.15
C ALA A 570 13.08 18.76 15.40
N VAL A 571 12.71 17.62 14.82
CA VAL A 571 13.50 16.38 14.90
C VAL A 571 14.00 16.01 13.52
N TRP A 572 15.32 15.86 13.42
CA TRP A 572 16.06 15.53 12.22
C TRP A 572 16.55 14.09 12.29
N PHE A 573 16.27 13.33 11.23
CA PHE A 573 16.83 12.00 11.05
C PHE A 573 18.13 12.13 10.27
N LEU A 574 19.21 11.52 10.77
CA LEU A 574 20.49 11.57 10.09
C LEU A 574 20.39 10.75 8.81
N GLY A 575 20.19 11.42 7.66
CA GLY A 575 20.04 10.81 6.33
C GLY A 575 18.61 10.53 5.86
N GLN A 576 17.58 11.19 6.43
CA GLN A 576 16.18 11.18 5.95
C GLN A 576 15.46 12.51 6.22
N ASP A 577 14.33 12.72 5.53
CA ASP A 577 13.50 13.91 5.67
C ASP A 577 12.82 14.06 7.06
N PHE A 578 12.52 15.33 7.33
CA PHE A 578 11.78 15.93 8.45
C PHE A 578 10.49 15.21 8.87
N GLN A 579 10.23 15.18 10.19
CA GLN A 579 8.93 14.83 10.79
C GLN A 579 8.50 15.93 11.77
N PRO A 580 7.17 16.14 11.97
CA PRO A 580 6.61 17.46 12.20
C PRO A 580 7.04 18.15 13.50
N LEU A 581 7.27 19.45 13.30
CA LEU A 581 7.34 20.55 14.26
C LEU A 581 6.31 20.40 15.40
N LYS A 582 6.78 20.30 16.64
CA LYS A 582 5.92 20.59 17.79
C LYS A 582 6.11 22.04 18.16
N HIS A 583 5.11 22.85 17.85
CA HIS A 583 5.11 24.27 18.20
C HIS A 583 4.63 24.44 19.65
N PHE A 584 5.50 24.97 20.51
CA PHE A 584 5.14 25.38 21.85
C PHE A 584 4.72 26.86 21.83
N PRO A 585 3.81 27.30 22.72
CA PRO A 585 3.26 28.66 22.71
C PRO A 585 4.26 29.76 23.10
N SER A 586 5.50 29.40 23.46
CA SER A 586 6.56 30.29 23.91
C SER A 586 7.91 29.74 23.47
N THR A 587 8.91 30.62 23.37
CA THR A 587 10.33 30.27 23.16
C THR A 587 10.76 29.15 24.10
N VAL A 588 11.38 28.12 23.52
CA VAL A 588 11.93 26.98 24.24
C VAL A 588 13.42 27.27 24.47
N ASN A 589 13.83 27.32 25.73
CA ASN A 589 15.21 27.62 26.12
C ASN A 589 16.09 26.36 26.02
N THR A 590 15.60 25.21 26.47
CA THR A 590 16.28 23.93 26.27
C THR A 590 15.31 22.80 25.97
N THR A 591 15.82 21.74 25.36
CA THR A 591 15.13 20.46 25.22
C THR A 591 16.07 19.29 25.47
N THR A 592 15.61 18.26 26.17
CA THR A 592 16.38 17.02 26.38
C THR A 592 15.50 15.78 26.31
N PHE A 593 16.14 14.63 26.10
CA PHE A 593 15.49 13.33 25.95
C PHE A 593 15.51 12.54 27.25
N SER A 594 14.50 11.70 27.45
CA SER A 594 14.60 10.60 28.40
C SER A 594 15.69 9.61 27.96
N SER A 595 16.26 8.87 28.90
CA SER A 595 17.33 7.90 28.64
C SER A 595 16.94 6.81 27.62
N ASP A 596 15.65 6.49 27.51
CA ASP A 596 15.09 5.55 26.52
C ASP A 596 14.74 6.20 25.17
N GLY A 597 14.90 7.52 25.04
CA GLY A 597 14.59 8.30 23.85
C GLY A 597 13.10 8.42 23.53
N ARG A 598 12.18 7.96 24.41
CA ARG A 598 10.73 7.94 24.19
C ARG A 598 10.01 9.22 24.57
N ARG A 599 10.60 10.03 25.44
CA ARG A 599 10.03 11.29 25.90
C ARG A 599 11.02 12.42 25.69
N ILE A 600 10.45 13.60 25.50
CA ILE A 600 11.12 14.87 25.36
C ILE A 600 10.63 15.76 26.50
N ILE A 601 11.54 16.50 27.12
CA ILE A 601 11.21 17.59 28.05
C ILE A 601 11.73 18.89 27.45
N SER A 602 10.86 19.89 27.39
CA SER A 602 11.15 21.22 26.84
C SER A 602 10.87 22.27 27.93
N ALA A 603 11.88 23.10 28.21
CA ALA A 603 11.79 24.23 29.12
C ALA A 603 11.51 25.51 28.33
N CYS A 604 10.56 26.32 28.79
CA CYS A 604 10.10 27.50 28.07
C CYS A 604 10.29 28.80 28.87
N ALA A 605 10.54 29.89 28.15
CA ALA A 605 10.69 31.23 28.71
C ALA A 605 9.41 31.77 29.38
N ASP A 606 8.22 31.24 29.06
CA ASP A 606 6.96 31.60 29.73
C ASP A 606 6.79 30.95 31.12
N GLY A 607 7.83 30.30 31.62
CA GLY A 607 7.82 29.59 32.90
C GLY A 607 7.22 28.18 32.80
N THR A 608 6.95 27.68 31.59
CA THR A 608 6.38 26.33 31.43
C THR A 608 7.43 25.25 31.21
N VAL A 609 7.12 24.04 31.68
CA VAL A 609 7.83 22.82 31.29
C VAL A 609 6.84 21.89 30.62
N HIS A 610 7.19 21.41 29.44
CA HIS A 610 6.40 20.48 28.65
C HIS A 610 7.10 19.13 28.52
N ILE A 611 6.44 18.06 28.98
CA ILE A 611 6.88 16.68 28.71
C ILE A 611 5.98 16.09 27.64
N THR A 612 6.56 15.44 26.63
CA THR A 612 5.82 14.88 25.50
C THR A 612 6.46 13.59 24.99
N GLU A 613 5.70 12.71 24.32
CA GLU A 613 6.31 11.58 23.60
C GLU A 613 7.13 12.07 22.39
N SER A 614 8.25 11.40 22.12
CA SER A 614 9.14 11.71 21.02
C SER A 614 8.64 11.21 19.65
N PHE A 615 7.73 10.22 19.59
CA PHE A 615 7.24 9.62 18.34
C PHE A 615 5.75 9.25 18.33
N GLY A 616 5.04 9.56 17.23
CA GLY A 616 3.71 9.04 16.91
C GLY A 616 2.57 10.09 16.84
N THR A 617 1.52 9.79 16.09
CA THR A 617 0.29 10.61 15.94
C THR A 617 -0.76 10.38 17.05
N LYS A 618 -0.45 9.55 18.06
CA LYS A 618 -1.33 9.38 19.22
C LYS A 618 -1.00 10.45 20.26
N GLY A 619 -2.03 11.23 20.64
CA GLY A 619 -1.92 12.50 21.35
C GLY A 619 -1.08 12.50 22.64
N PRO A 620 -0.60 13.68 23.07
CA PRO A 620 0.45 13.77 24.07
C PRO A 620 -0.05 13.44 25.49
N LEU A 621 0.77 12.69 26.24
CA LEU A 621 0.94 13.00 27.65
C LEU A 621 1.58 14.40 27.68
N ALA A 622 0.81 15.45 27.95
CA ALA A 622 1.30 16.82 28.08
C ALA A 622 1.17 17.23 29.55
N VAL A 623 2.24 17.01 30.32
CA VAL A 623 2.32 17.57 31.68
C VAL A 623 2.85 18.98 31.52
N ARG A 624 2.00 19.98 31.79
CA ARG A 624 2.37 21.39 31.84
C ARG A 624 2.54 21.78 33.30
N VAL A 625 3.75 22.16 33.68
CA VAL A 625 4.02 22.76 34.98
C VAL A 625 4.29 24.24 34.78
N LEU A 626 3.71 25.09 35.63
CA LEU A 626 3.93 26.53 35.63
C LEU A 626 4.88 26.89 36.78
N GLN A 627 6.01 27.51 36.45
CA GLN A 627 6.89 28.21 37.39
C GLN A 627 6.56 29.70 37.42
N GLU A 628 7.09 30.40 38.42
CA GLU A 628 6.84 31.84 38.61
C GLU A 628 7.66 32.71 37.65
N GLN A 629 8.79 32.21 37.15
CA GLN A 629 9.69 32.88 36.20
C GLN A 629 10.07 31.92 35.05
N GLY A 630 10.71 32.45 34.00
CA GLY A 630 11.14 31.68 32.83
C GLY A 630 12.01 30.49 33.19
N VAL A 631 11.80 29.34 32.55
CA VAL A 631 12.58 28.13 32.81
C VAL A 631 13.72 28.04 31.81
N GLU A 632 14.95 28.06 32.32
CA GLU A 632 16.17 28.01 31.51
C GLU A 632 16.54 26.58 31.13
N TYR A 633 16.49 25.66 32.10
CA TYR A 633 16.87 24.27 31.89
C TYR A 633 15.93 23.29 32.56
N ALA A 634 15.68 22.15 31.93
CA ALA A 634 14.95 21.04 32.54
C ALA A 634 15.54 19.69 32.11
N ALA A 635 15.58 18.73 33.03
CA ALA A 635 16.16 17.40 32.80
C ALA A 635 15.40 16.30 33.53
N PHE A 636 15.24 15.15 32.89
CA PHE A 636 14.68 13.96 33.54
C PHE A 636 15.61 13.44 34.64
N THR A 637 15.03 12.77 35.63
CA THR A 637 15.79 11.90 36.53
C THR A 637 16.37 10.71 35.76
N PRO A 638 17.49 10.11 36.18
CA PRO A 638 18.10 8.97 35.47
C PRO A 638 17.17 7.75 35.33
N ASP A 639 16.25 7.56 36.30
CA ASP A 639 15.22 6.52 36.28
C ASP A 639 13.96 6.89 35.46
N GLY A 640 13.87 8.13 34.98
CA GLY A 640 12.74 8.67 34.22
C GLY A 640 11.44 8.84 35.03
N GLN A 641 11.46 8.72 36.36
CA GLN A 641 10.26 8.83 37.21
C GLN A 641 9.94 10.25 37.68
N GLY A 642 10.81 11.22 37.40
CA GLY A 642 10.61 12.63 37.69
C GLY A 642 11.47 13.51 36.79
N PHE A 643 11.52 14.79 37.11
CA PHE A 643 12.38 15.75 36.42
C PHE A 643 12.73 16.92 37.33
N ILE A 644 13.85 17.57 37.04
CA ILE A 644 14.25 18.83 37.65
C ILE A 644 14.13 19.95 36.63
N ALA A 645 13.93 21.17 37.11
CA ALA A 645 13.96 22.37 36.29
C ALA A 645 14.54 23.54 37.09
N CYS A 646 15.20 24.46 36.39
CA CYS A 646 15.76 25.68 36.95
C CYS A 646 15.32 26.91 36.17
N ASP A 647 15.23 28.05 36.87
CA ASP A 647 14.59 29.27 36.38
C ASP A 647 15.48 30.51 36.43
N GLU A 648 15.01 31.58 35.79
CA GLU A 648 15.62 32.92 35.79
C GLU A 648 15.74 33.52 37.21
N ALA A 649 14.87 33.12 38.14
CA ALA A 649 14.97 33.53 39.54
C ALA A 649 16.07 32.78 40.32
N GLY A 650 16.85 31.91 39.68
CA GLY A 650 17.94 31.18 40.29
C GLY A 650 17.49 30.02 41.18
N MET A 651 16.27 29.52 40.97
CA MET A 651 15.69 28.41 41.72
C MET A 651 16.01 27.07 41.04
N LEU A 652 16.10 26.02 41.86
CA LEU A 652 16.11 24.63 41.42
C LEU A 652 14.88 23.95 42.02
N THR A 653 14.09 23.31 41.16
CA THR A 653 12.84 22.65 41.56
C THR A 653 12.83 21.20 41.08
N TYR A 654 12.41 20.29 41.97
CA TYR A 654 12.23 18.87 41.64
C TYR A 654 10.73 18.51 41.57
N PHE A 655 10.35 17.78 40.53
CA PHE A 655 8.99 17.35 40.24
C PHE A 655 8.88 15.84 40.08
N ASP A 656 7.73 15.28 40.46
CA ASP A 656 7.38 13.91 40.07
C ASP A 656 6.96 13.82 38.58
N ALA A 657 6.78 12.62 38.05
CA ALA A 657 6.32 12.40 36.66
C ALA A 657 4.94 13.01 36.34
N ALA A 658 4.13 13.35 37.35
CA ALA A 658 2.83 13.99 37.17
C ALA A 658 2.93 15.53 37.15
N GLY A 659 4.13 16.10 37.39
CA GLY A 659 4.36 17.53 37.46
C GLY A 659 4.09 18.14 38.84
N THR A 660 3.95 17.31 39.88
CA THR A 660 3.79 17.78 41.26
C THR A 660 5.15 18.21 41.79
N ARG A 661 5.24 19.44 42.31
CA ARG A 661 6.45 19.95 42.97
C ARG A 661 6.73 19.16 44.25
N ILE A 662 7.88 18.49 44.31
CA ILE A 662 8.35 17.75 45.48
C ILE A 662 9.07 18.71 46.44
N TRP A 663 10.04 19.47 45.92
CA TRP A 663 10.75 20.51 46.67
C TRP A 663 11.29 21.59 45.72
N GLN A 664 11.63 22.75 46.30
CA GLN A 664 12.23 23.88 45.60
C GLN A 664 13.24 24.57 46.51
N VAL A 665 14.39 24.94 45.96
CA VAL A 665 15.48 25.60 46.69
C VAL A 665 16.05 26.76 45.86
N LYS A 666 16.50 27.83 46.53
CA LYS A 666 17.27 28.91 45.90
C LYS A 666 18.68 28.39 45.66
N ALA A 667 18.99 28.06 44.41
CA ALA A 667 20.24 27.42 44.06
C ALA A 667 21.36 28.45 43.86
N HIS A 668 21.08 29.51 43.11
CA HIS A 668 22.04 30.56 42.76
C HIS A 668 21.47 31.95 43.04
N ASP A 669 22.36 32.93 43.21
CA ASP A 669 21.97 34.33 43.45
C ASP A 669 21.49 35.03 42.17
N ASP A 670 21.81 34.44 41.02
CA ASP A 670 21.46 34.86 39.66
C ASP A 670 20.83 33.68 38.89
N GLU A 671 20.47 33.88 37.62
CA GLU A 671 19.85 32.87 36.73
C GLU A 671 20.65 31.55 36.70
N VAL A 672 19.95 30.41 36.63
CA VAL A 672 20.56 29.08 36.54
C VAL A 672 20.43 28.55 35.12
N GLN A 673 21.53 28.49 34.40
CA GLN A 673 21.58 28.14 32.97
C GLN A 673 21.60 26.62 32.72
N SER A 674 21.96 25.82 33.70
CA SER A 674 22.01 24.36 33.56
C SER A 674 21.69 23.65 34.87
N CYS A 675 20.88 22.59 34.79
CA CYS A 675 20.65 21.67 35.90
C CYS A 675 20.58 20.21 35.41
N VAL A 676 21.49 19.34 35.89
CA VAL A 676 21.62 17.95 35.44
C VAL A 676 21.84 16.99 36.59
N TRP A 677 21.36 15.75 36.43
CA TRP A 677 21.63 14.66 37.37
C TRP A 677 22.97 14.00 37.07
N SER A 678 23.63 13.50 38.11
CA SER A 678 24.73 12.55 37.94
C SER A 678 24.20 11.24 37.33
N PRO A 679 25.00 10.52 36.53
CA PRO A 679 24.57 9.28 35.88
C PRO A 679 24.08 8.20 36.86
N ASP A 680 24.56 8.22 38.10
CA ASP A 680 24.16 7.30 39.17
C ASP A 680 22.91 7.75 39.96
N GLY A 681 22.38 8.94 39.68
CA GLY A 681 21.19 9.50 40.34
C GLY A 681 21.41 9.98 41.78
N ASN A 682 22.66 10.08 42.25
CA ASN A 682 22.95 10.44 43.64
C ASN A 682 23.22 11.93 43.86
N THR A 683 23.46 12.70 42.80
CA THR A 683 23.86 14.12 42.88
C THR A 683 23.18 14.92 41.77
N ILE A 684 22.87 16.18 42.04
CA ILE A 684 22.44 17.16 41.03
C ILE A 684 23.51 18.23 40.90
N LEU A 685 23.83 18.64 39.68
CA LEU A 685 24.74 19.73 39.35
C LEU A 685 23.94 20.90 38.78
N THR A 686 24.19 22.10 39.30
CA THR A 686 23.66 23.34 38.74
C THR A 686 24.79 24.29 38.35
N ALA A 687 24.58 25.10 37.31
CA ALA A 687 25.48 26.18 36.92
C ALA A 687 24.68 27.47 36.74
N GLY A 688 25.18 28.58 37.28
CA GLY A 688 24.49 29.86 37.22
C GLY A 688 25.35 31.01 36.72
N LEU A 689 24.68 32.09 36.34
CA LEU A 689 25.31 33.35 35.94
C LEU A 689 26.04 34.04 37.10
N ASP A 690 25.86 33.57 38.34
CA ASP A 690 26.67 33.97 39.51
C ASP A 690 28.12 33.42 39.47
N GLY A 691 28.48 32.72 38.40
CA GLY A 691 29.82 32.19 38.12
C GLY A 691 30.18 30.95 38.92
N LYS A 692 29.19 30.29 39.54
CA LYS A 692 29.39 29.13 40.39
C LYS A 692 28.70 27.92 39.78
N ALA A 693 29.32 26.76 39.94
CA ALA A 693 28.68 25.46 39.81
C ALA A 693 28.39 24.89 41.21
N LYS A 694 27.24 24.27 41.45
CA LYS A 694 26.87 23.73 42.77
C LYS A 694 26.40 22.29 42.66
N LEU A 695 26.79 21.49 43.65
CA LEU A 695 26.38 20.11 43.82
C LEU A 695 25.33 20.01 44.91
N TRP A 696 24.28 19.23 44.66
CA TRP A 696 23.14 19.05 45.55
C TRP A 696 22.80 17.58 45.73
N GLN A 697 22.26 17.25 46.89
CA GLN A 697 21.66 15.95 47.14
C GLN A 697 20.28 15.86 46.48
N PRO A 698 19.76 14.64 46.24
CA PRO A 698 18.42 14.42 45.70
C PRO A 698 17.29 14.99 46.57
N ASP A 699 17.57 15.30 47.85
CA ASP A 699 16.64 15.92 48.80
C ASP A 699 16.70 17.47 48.80
N GLY A 700 17.47 18.07 47.89
CA GLY A 700 17.62 19.52 47.75
C GLY A 700 18.68 20.14 48.68
N LYS A 701 19.43 19.35 49.46
CA LYS A 701 20.51 19.89 50.31
C LYS A 701 21.77 20.20 49.50
N HIS A 702 22.31 21.40 49.69
CA HIS A 702 23.58 21.80 49.12
C HIS A 702 24.74 20.95 49.66
N ILE A 703 25.57 20.43 48.76
CA ILE A 703 26.79 19.66 49.07
C ILE A 703 28.01 20.56 48.98
N ARG A 704 28.20 21.24 47.84
CA ARG A 704 29.43 21.94 47.52
C ARG A 704 29.23 22.98 46.43
N THR A 705 30.00 24.06 46.53
CA THR A 705 30.17 25.05 45.46
C THR A 705 31.54 24.89 44.81
N ILE A 706 31.59 24.93 43.49
CA ILE A 706 32.76 24.83 42.63
C ILE A 706 32.82 26.10 41.80
N ALA A 707 33.91 26.86 41.94
CA ALA A 707 34.14 28.08 41.20
C ALA A 707 35.65 28.29 41.02
N PRO A 708 36.10 28.91 39.92
CA PRO A 708 37.48 29.33 39.79
C PRO A 708 37.84 30.39 40.84
N PRO A 709 39.11 30.47 41.25
CA PRO A 709 39.57 31.60 42.04
C PRO A 709 39.39 32.89 41.25
N LEU A 710 38.84 33.91 41.89
CA LEU A 710 38.66 35.24 41.30
C LEU A 710 40.04 35.79 40.89
N GLU A 711 40.17 36.20 39.63
CA GLU A 711 41.45 36.73 39.14
C GLU A 711 41.80 38.06 39.83
N PRO A 712 43.08 38.35 40.08
CA PRO A 712 43.48 39.59 40.73
C PRO A 712 42.98 40.83 39.96
N GLY A 713 42.07 41.59 40.56
CA GLY A 713 41.47 42.78 39.95
C GLY A 713 40.10 42.57 39.31
N ALA A 714 39.59 41.34 39.23
CA ALA A 714 38.22 41.07 38.83
C ALA A 714 37.25 41.37 40.00
N GLU A 715 36.16 42.08 39.72
CA GLU A 715 35.11 42.38 40.72
C GLU A 715 34.07 41.26 40.83
N TRP A 716 33.91 40.46 39.77
CA TRP A 716 32.89 39.42 39.63
C TRP A 716 33.47 38.18 38.97
N LEU A 717 32.91 37.00 39.27
CA LEU A 717 33.26 35.77 38.57
C LEU A 717 32.67 35.78 37.15
N PRO A 718 33.34 35.15 36.16
CA PRO A 718 32.76 34.95 34.84
C PRO A 718 31.51 34.08 34.94
N LYS A 719 30.50 34.38 34.13
CA LYS A 719 29.20 33.68 34.13
C LYS A 719 29.36 32.27 33.59
N LEU A 720 28.64 31.30 34.15
CA LEU A 720 28.63 29.92 33.63
C LEU A 720 27.38 29.68 32.76
N TRP A 721 27.59 29.25 31.52
CA TRP A 721 26.53 28.91 30.57
C TRP A 721 26.15 27.43 30.59
N SER A 722 27.11 26.54 30.84
CA SER A 722 26.88 25.10 30.84
C SER A 722 27.72 24.37 31.88
N ALA A 723 27.16 23.30 32.45
CA ALA A 723 27.92 22.32 33.21
C ALA A 723 27.35 20.91 33.05
N GLU A 724 28.23 19.93 32.90
CA GLU A 724 27.84 18.53 32.72
C GLU A 724 28.77 17.59 33.48
N PHE A 725 28.22 16.48 33.99
CA PHE A 725 29.02 15.40 34.55
C PHE A 725 29.74 14.61 33.45
N SER A 726 30.89 14.03 33.79
CA SER A 726 31.42 12.93 32.98
C SER A 726 30.48 11.73 33.04
N PRO A 727 30.45 10.86 32.01
CA PRO A 727 29.56 9.68 32.00
C PRO A 727 29.81 8.69 33.15
N ASP A 728 31.01 8.70 33.74
CA ASP A 728 31.34 7.92 34.92
C ASP A 728 30.98 8.60 36.25
N GLY A 729 30.47 9.83 36.21
CA GLY A 729 30.06 10.65 37.34
C GLY A 729 31.19 11.18 38.22
N LYS A 730 32.46 11.03 37.85
CA LYS A 730 33.61 11.36 38.74
C LYS A 730 34.16 12.76 38.55
N THR A 731 33.91 13.36 37.40
CA THR A 731 34.37 14.70 37.04
C THR A 731 33.21 15.49 36.44
N LEU A 732 33.41 16.78 36.26
CA LEU A 732 32.47 17.65 35.54
C LEU A 732 33.23 18.65 34.68
N ILE A 733 32.56 19.15 33.65
CA ILE A 733 33.06 20.22 32.80
C ILE A 733 32.13 21.43 32.94
N THR A 734 32.70 22.64 32.89
CA THR A 734 31.97 23.91 32.90
C THR A 734 32.42 24.77 31.73
N GLY A 735 31.51 25.54 31.13
CA GLY A 735 31.82 26.58 30.14
C GLY A 735 31.39 27.96 30.62
N SER A 736 32.23 28.98 30.41
CA SER A 736 31.99 30.36 30.87
C SER A 736 32.07 31.42 29.77
N ASP A 737 31.56 32.61 30.08
CA ASP A 737 31.46 33.76 29.17
C ASP A 737 32.80 34.44 28.84
N ASP A 738 33.82 34.30 29.69
CA ASP A 738 35.20 34.78 29.46
C ASP A 738 36.03 33.84 28.55
N GLY A 739 35.40 32.81 27.99
CA GLY A 739 36.06 31.84 27.12
C GLY A 739 36.85 30.77 27.85
N PHE A 740 36.58 30.59 29.14
CA PHE A 740 37.16 29.54 29.95
C PHE A 740 36.27 28.29 30.02
N ALA A 741 36.83 27.13 29.74
CA ALA A 741 36.22 25.86 30.10
C ALA A 741 37.08 25.13 31.12
N GLY A 742 36.46 24.71 32.22
CA GLY A 742 37.12 24.04 33.32
C GLY A 742 36.73 22.58 33.39
N LEU A 743 37.70 21.68 33.49
CA LEU A 743 37.49 20.28 33.86
C LEU A 743 37.82 20.11 35.34
N TRP A 744 36.87 19.62 36.12
CA TRP A 744 36.95 19.60 37.59
C TRP A 744 36.71 18.21 38.15
N LYS A 745 37.29 17.94 39.32
CA LYS A 745 36.81 16.89 40.22
C LYS A 745 35.60 17.40 41.01
N LEU A 746 34.77 16.46 41.48
CA LEU A 746 33.64 16.78 42.35
C LEU A 746 34.03 17.44 43.68
N ASP A 747 35.29 17.33 44.10
CA ASP A 747 35.80 18.03 45.30
C ASP A 747 36.07 19.54 45.06
N GLY A 748 35.97 20.01 43.81
CA GLY A 748 36.27 21.37 43.39
C GLY A 748 37.69 21.58 42.87
N THR A 749 38.51 20.52 42.79
CA THR A 749 39.86 20.61 42.21
C THR A 749 39.77 20.81 40.70
N LEU A 750 40.33 21.91 40.20
CA LEU A 750 40.52 22.16 38.77
C LEU A 750 41.60 21.20 38.23
N LEU A 751 41.22 20.34 37.29
CA LEU A 751 42.13 19.42 36.61
C LEU A 751 42.75 20.08 35.39
N ARG A 752 41.93 20.73 34.55
CA ARG A 752 42.38 21.36 33.31
C ARG A 752 41.59 22.62 33.00
N ARG A 753 42.26 23.51 32.28
CA ARG A 753 41.75 24.77 31.77
C ARG A 753 41.84 24.75 30.24
N PHE A 754 40.73 25.03 29.57
CA PHE A 754 40.63 25.19 28.13
C PHE A 754 40.25 26.63 27.83
N HIS A 755 40.86 27.20 26.79
CA HIS A 755 40.61 28.59 26.38
C HIS A 755 40.07 28.65 24.95
N HIS A 756 39.12 29.55 24.75
CA HIS A 756 38.68 30.06 23.46
C HIS A 756 38.91 31.56 23.37
N GLY A 757 38.81 32.11 22.15
CA GLY A 757 38.92 33.54 21.91
C GLY A 757 37.67 34.32 22.33
N SER A 758 36.56 33.65 22.61
CA SER A 758 35.30 34.23 23.06
C SER A 758 34.54 33.28 23.99
N GLN A 759 33.30 33.63 24.32
CA GLN A 759 32.44 32.90 25.27
C GLN A 759 32.22 31.43 24.87
N ILE A 760 32.23 30.53 25.86
CA ILE A 760 31.90 29.12 25.66
C ILE A 760 30.45 28.87 26.08
N LEU A 761 29.58 28.65 25.10
CA LEU A 761 28.16 28.39 25.34
C LEU A 761 27.93 26.94 25.77
N THR A 762 28.62 26.00 25.12
CA THR A 762 28.48 24.56 25.40
C THR A 762 29.82 23.94 25.76
N ALA A 763 29.85 23.21 26.87
CA ALA A 763 30.91 22.27 27.20
C ALA A 763 30.30 20.91 27.58
N GLN A 764 30.63 19.86 26.83
CA GLN A 764 30.00 18.53 26.95
C GLN A 764 31.01 17.38 26.81
N PHE A 765 30.72 16.25 27.47
CA PHE A 765 31.40 14.97 27.26
C PHE A 765 30.71 14.12 26.17
N ASP A 766 31.47 13.30 25.45
CA ASP A 766 30.85 12.16 24.74
C ASP A 766 30.35 11.10 25.74
N ALA A 767 29.43 10.21 25.32
CA ALA A 767 28.85 9.22 26.24
C ALA A 767 29.88 8.20 26.80
N ARG A 768 31.08 8.15 26.21
CA ARG A 768 32.19 7.29 26.67
C ARG A 768 33.19 8.01 27.57
N GLY A 769 33.08 9.33 27.74
CA GLY A 769 34.00 10.17 28.51
C GLY A 769 35.40 10.29 27.91
N ARG A 770 35.57 9.95 26.62
CA ARG A 770 36.84 10.01 25.91
C ARG A 770 37.10 11.37 25.29
N HIS A 771 36.03 12.02 24.84
CA HIS A 771 36.09 13.28 24.11
C HIS A 771 35.31 14.38 24.83
N LEU A 772 35.80 15.60 24.64
CA LEU A 772 35.23 16.83 25.16
C LEU A 772 34.91 17.75 23.99
N LEU A 773 33.65 18.17 23.86
CA LEU A 773 33.25 19.23 22.97
C LEU A 773 33.17 20.54 23.74
N THR A 774 33.73 21.58 23.15
CA THR A 774 33.47 22.95 23.57
C THR A 774 33.10 23.78 22.36
N VAL A 775 32.03 24.56 22.46
CA VAL A 775 31.52 25.41 21.38
C VAL A 775 31.66 26.85 21.80
N ASP A 776 32.41 27.62 21.01
CA ASP A 776 32.51 29.07 21.16
C ASP A 776 31.33 29.75 20.48
N GLY A 777 30.63 30.62 21.19
CA GLY A 777 29.47 31.36 20.68
C GLY A 777 29.74 32.84 20.45
N GLY A 778 30.99 33.22 20.19
CA GLY A 778 31.36 34.58 19.86
C GLY A 778 32.29 34.61 18.64
N ASN A 779 33.29 35.48 18.66
CA ASN A 779 34.11 35.76 17.46
C ASN A 779 35.04 34.60 17.04
N ASP A 780 35.32 33.61 17.91
CA ASP A 780 36.18 32.48 17.55
C ASP A 780 35.42 31.53 16.61
N ARG A 781 34.08 31.42 16.73
CA ARG A 781 33.19 30.65 15.83
C ARG A 781 33.67 29.23 15.57
N THR A 782 34.24 28.60 16.61
CA THR A 782 34.82 27.26 16.51
C THR A 782 34.21 26.27 17.49
N ALA A 783 33.87 25.09 16.97
CA ALA A 783 33.66 23.91 17.79
C ALA A 783 34.96 23.12 17.89
N ARG A 784 35.43 22.84 19.11
CA ARG A 784 36.69 22.13 19.37
C ARG A 784 36.43 20.82 20.08
N ILE A 785 36.96 19.73 19.51
CA ILE A 785 36.95 18.40 20.12
C ILE A 785 38.31 18.16 20.74
N ARG A 786 38.34 17.77 22.02
CA ARG A 786 39.56 17.45 22.76
C ARG A 786 39.50 16.05 23.37
N ASP A 787 40.65 15.45 23.62
CA ASP A 787 40.73 14.26 24.46
C ASP A 787 40.70 14.62 25.96
N SER A 788 40.52 13.60 26.82
CA SER A 788 40.59 13.74 28.29
C SER A 788 41.92 14.27 28.84
N THR A 789 43.00 14.22 28.03
CA THR A 789 44.31 14.79 28.38
C THR A 789 44.44 16.27 27.99
N GLY A 790 43.46 16.80 27.25
CA GLY A 790 43.35 18.19 26.82
C GLY A 790 43.95 18.49 25.46
N ASN A 791 44.37 17.47 24.69
CA ASN A 791 44.85 17.70 23.33
C ASN A 791 43.67 17.96 22.40
N THR A 792 43.77 18.97 21.54
CA THR A 792 42.80 19.22 20.48
C THR A 792 42.93 18.16 19.40
N LEU A 793 41.85 17.40 19.20
CA LEU A 793 41.73 16.36 18.18
C LEU A 793 41.17 16.92 16.87
N ALA A 794 40.20 17.84 16.98
CA ALA A 794 39.60 18.50 15.84
C ALA A 794 39.25 19.96 16.19
N ASN A 795 39.41 20.83 15.20
CA ASN A 795 38.94 22.21 15.24
C ASN A 795 38.01 22.40 14.04
N LEU A 796 36.77 22.79 14.31
CA LEU A 796 35.69 22.90 13.34
C LEU A 796 35.32 24.39 13.21
N PRO A 797 35.97 25.14 12.32
CA PRO A 797 35.66 26.55 12.10
C PRO A 797 34.39 26.72 11.28
N HIS A 798 33.58 27.74 11.62
CA HIS A 798 32.43 28.18 10.83
C HIS A 798 32.75 29.42 9.99
N PRO A 799 32.05 29.65 8.85
CA PRO A 799 32.16 30.84 8.00
C PRO A 799 31.98 32.15 8.74
N ASP A 800 32.46 33.23 8.09
CA ASP A 800 32.61 34.52 8.75
C ASP A 800 31.29 35.19 9.16
N GLU A 801 30.15 34.73 8.65
CA GLU A 801 28.82 35.30 8.93
C GLU A 801 28.00 34.46 9.93
N GLU A 802 28.52 33.32 10.38
CA GLU A 802 27.80 32.40 11.27
C GLU A 802 28.25 32.49 12.72
N VAL A 803 27.34 32.91 13.60
CA VAL A 803 27.55 32.85 15.05
C VAL A 803 26.98 31.54 15.59
N LEU A 804 27.80 30.77 16.30
CA LEU A 804 27.36 29.52 16.91
C LEU A 804 26.52 29.80 18.16
N ASN A 805 25.37 29.12 18.27
CA ASN A 805 24.51 29.18 19.45
C ASN A 805 24.67 27.95 20.35
N ASN A 806 24.95 26.78 19.77
CA ASN A 806 25.07 25.54 20.53
C ASN A 806 25.78 24.45 19.73
N GLY A 807 26.14 23.36 20.40
CA GLY A 807 26.45 22.11 19.74
C GLY A 807 26.33 20.91 20.65
N ALA A 808 26.27 19.73 20.04
CA ALA A 808 26.17 18.46 20.76
C ALA A 808 27.10 17.41 20.17
N LEU A 809 27.60 16.52 21.02
CA LEU A 809 28.30 15.30 20.60
C LEU A 809 27.31 14.15 20.48
N SER A 810 27.45 13.33 19.44
CA SER A 810 26.68 12.10 19.35
C SER A 810 27.09 11.11 20.46
N PRO A 811 26.18 10.24 20.92
CA PRO A 811 26.48 9.26 21.97
C PRO A 811 27.64 8.32 21.62
N ASP A 812 27.83 7.99 20.35
CA ASP A 812 28.96 7.16 19.91
C ASP A 812 30.29 7.93 19.79
N GLY A 813 30.25 9.26 19.96
CA GLY A 813 31.39 10.18 19.87
C GLY A 813 31.92 10.36 18.45
N LYS A 814 31.15 9.97 17.42
CA LYS A 814 31.58 10.03 16.03
C LYS A 814 31.08 11.23 15.25
N ARG A 815 30.04 11.91 15.73
CA ARG A 815 29.40 13.04 15.05
C ARG A 815 29.29 14.24 15.98
N VAL A 816 29.36 15.43 15.41
CA VAL A 816 29.08 16.69 16.11
C VAL A 816 27.94 17.40 15.39
N ALA A 817 26.95 17.86 16.15
CA ALA A 817 25.93 18.77 15.66
C ALA A 817 26.26 20.18 16.16
N THR A 818 26.23 21.18 15.29
CA THR A 818 26.40 22.59 15.64
C THR A 818 25.25 23.39 15.07
N VAL A 819 24.74 24.36 15.83
CA VAL A 819 23.67 25.25 15.38
C VAL A 819 24.09 26.70 15.43
N THR A 820 23.63 27.48 14.46
CA THR A 820 23.97 28.91 14.34
C THR A 820 22.77 29.82 14.59
N SER A 821 23.05 31.09 14.91
CA SER A 821 22.06 32.17 14.98
C SER A 821 21.29 32.36 13.70
N GLU A 822 21.88 32.00 12.56
CA GLU A 822 21.27 32.14 11.23
C GLU A 822 20.34 30.97 10.87
N GLY A 823 20.07 30.07 11.82
CA GLY A 823 19.14 28.98 11.62
C GLY A 823 19.75 27.75 10.93
N ILE A 824 21.08 27.66 10.88
CA ILE A 824 21.79 26.56 10.21
C ILE A 824 22.14 25.48 11.23
N LEU A 825 21.68 24.25 10.99
CA LEU A 825 22.18 23.05 11.66
C LEU A 825 23.24 22.42 10.78
N ARG A 826 24.44 22.17 11.32
CA ARG A 826 25.48 21.36 10.67
C ARG A 826 25.75 20.09 11.45
N ILE A 827 25.96 19.00 10.73
CA ILE A 827 26.33 17.71 11.31
C ILE A 827 27.64 17.24 10.66
N LEU A 828 28.66 17.05 11.50
CA LEU A 828 30.07 16.86 11.14
C LEU A 828 30.60 15.51 11.60
#